data_AF-A0A941S5D7-F1
#
_entry.id   AF-A0A941S5D7-F1
#
_cell.length_a   1.000
_cell.length_b   1.000
_cell.length_c   1.000
_cell.angle_alpha   90.00
_cell.angle_beta   90.00
_cell.angle_gamma   90.00
#
_symmetry.space_group_name_H-M   'P 1'
#
loop_
_entity.id
_entity.type
_entity.pdbx_description
1 polymer ?
#
loop_
_entity_poly.entity_id
_entity_poly.type
_entity_poly.pdbx_seq_one_letter_code
_entity_poly.pdbx_strand_id
1 'polypeptide(L)'
;DAPPERDETLELFSAPNELMECVEIARRAQRLADSGIAFDRMAVLLRQPEAYQPLMEEALRRAGIPAYFEEGVARPHDAGRAFLALLRCAGEGCSAARFAEYLSLAQVPKLDDAGRPVRQRLDRVALTDEVAGSLLREEAEAEESAPGPSLQAPSRWEQLLVDAAVIGGVDRWERRLRGLEHELEARVKAAPDDTTRARIEREMRQLRVLAGYSTPLIKLLAALPGEARWGAWLGALRELAETALRDPESVVAVLEELEPMADVGPAGLEEVYSVLEDRLRTLRREPARRRYGQLFVGAIESGRGRAFDVVFVPGLAEGVFPKRSSEDPLLLDTYRAKLKAGLTVQDDRVARERLLLRTAAAAGDRLVVSFPRVDSGQNRPRVPSFYALEILRAAEGGLPDLKQFQKRASDACPLRLGWPAPRDARVAVDDQEYDLAVLDAAFRTSKRGAVGVAHYLVKSNEHLGRTMRGRWKRWESPKWAAEDGLVSTAAEVRKLLAGHRLHARPYSATTLERYAACPYRFYLHGVYGLAPRKEAVALEQMDPLTRGAIFHDLLHRIVVALRGEERLPLGRARYEDALKVADRVVDEARGGWEEQLAPAISRVWQSEWDDLKFDLRGWVRYACLVGCDWEPVESEYGFGDPPLTLFNGRLKLRGRVDLIERGADGAHRIIDLKTGKKPQNPPTFVGGGASLQPVLYSIAVEADRQVKVEAGRLFYCTHRGGYEHAEVEINGAARAIAEDVITVIDEAIEDGFLPAAPAHEACERCDYRLLCGPYEEQRVRVKSREPLKPLRWLREQP
;
A
#
# COMPACT_ATOMS: atom_id res chain seq x y z
N ASP A 1 52.75 -17.01 -35.60
CA ASP A 1 52.08 -17.89 -34.62
C ASP A 1 50.59 -17.83 -34.81
N ALA A 2 49.99 -18.97 -35.17
CA ALA A 2 48.54 -19.10 -35.18
C ALA A 2 48.04 -18.93 -33.73
N PRO A 3 46.88 -18.29 -33.49
CA PRO A 3 46.30 -18.26 -32.16
C PRO A 3 46.09 -19.71 -31.68
N PRO A 4 46.39 -20.03 -30.41
CA PRO A 4 46.19 -21.37 -29.88
C PRO A 4 44.74 -21.82 -30.13
N GLU A 5 44.55 -23.08 -30.53
CA GLU A 5 43.22 -23.69 -30.65
C GLU A 5 42.47 -23.47 -29.34
N ARG A 6 41.24 -22.93 -29.44
CA ARG A 6 40.45 -22.59 -28.27
C ARG A 6 40.03 -23.87 -27.56
N ASP A 7 40.40 -23.97 -26.29
CA ASP A 7 39.89 -24.99 -25.39
C ASP A 7 38.36 -24.86 -25.27
N GLU A 8 37.63 -25.84 -25.80
CA GLU A 8 36.16 -25.90 -25.74
C GLU A 8 35.63 -26.33 -24.36
N THR A 9 36.52 -26.75 -23.45
CA THR A 9 36.16 -27.18 -22.09
C THR A 9 35.99 -26.02 -21.11
N LEU A 10 36.31 -24.78 -21.51
CA LEU A 10 36.12 -23.57 -20.71
C LEU A 10 35.29 -22.51 -21.44
N GLU A 11 34.18 -22.08 -20.82
CA GLU A 11 33.39 -20.95 -21.29
C GLU A 11 33.29 -19.85 -20.22
N LEU A 12 33.37 -18.59 -20.64
CA LEU A 12 33.26 -17.45 -19.74
C LEU A 12 32.36 -16.36 -20.34
N PHE A 13 31.46 -15.82 -19.52
CA PHE A 13 30.62 -14.67 -19.90
C PHE A 13 30.36 -13.72 -18.73
N SER A 14 29.91 -12.51 -19.03
CA SER A 14 29.41 -11.55 -18.03
C SER A 14 28.00 -11.15 -18.35
N ALA A 15 27.14 -11.09 -17.33
CA ALA A 15 25.73 -10.74 -17.48
C ALA A 15 25.44 -9.34 -16.91
N PRO A 16 24.34 -8.67 -17.35
CA PRO A 16 23.96 -7.36 -16.82
C PRO A 16 23.86 -7.30 -15.30
N ASN A 17 23.25 -8.31 -14.68
CA ASN A 17 23.03 -8.43 -13.24
C ASN A 17 22.89 -9.91 -12.85
N GLU A 18 22.70 -10.19 -11.57
CA GLU A 18 22.64 -11.55 -11.01
C GLU A 18 21.48 -12.39 -11.59
N LEU A 19 20.29 -11.80 -11.78
CA LEU A 19 19.15 -12.52 -12.36
C LEU A 19 19.41 -12.88 -13.83
N MET A 20 19.91 -11.93 -14.62
CA MET A 20 20.21 -12.15 -16.04
C MET A 20 21.37 -13.13 -16.21
N GLU A 21 22.28 -13.21 -15.25
CA GLU A 21 23.31 -14.25 -15.20
C GLU A 21 22.68 -15.64 -15.06
N CYS A 22 21.72 -15.79 -14.14
CA CYS A 22 21.00 -17.05 -13.94
C CYS A 22 20.17 -17.44 -15.17
N VAL A 23 19.46 -16.49 -15.78
CA VAL A 23 18.69 -16.72 -17.03
C VAL A 23 19.61 -17.19 -18.15
N GLU A 24 20.79 -16.60 -18.26
CA GLU A 24 21.75 -16.95 -19.28
C GLU A 24 22.44 -18.31 -19.01
N ILE A 25 22.60 -18.72 -17.75
CA ILE A 25 22.96 -20.09 -17.37
C ILE A 25 21.87 -21.08 -17.81
N ALA A 26 20.60 -20.78 -17.53
CA ALA A 26 19.48 -21.62 -17.95
C ALA A 26 19.45 -21.79 -19.49
N ARG A 27 19.64 -20.70 -20.25
CA ARG A 27 19.77 -20.74 -21.71
C ARG A 27 20.92 -21.63 -22.20
N ARG A 28 22.07 -21.59 -21.51
CA ARG A 28 23.22 -22.47 -21.82
C ARG A 28 22.92 -23.93 -21.50
N ALA A 29 22.29 -24.21 -20.36
CA ALA A 29 21.88 -25.55 -19.97
C ALA A 29 20.90 -26.16 -20.99
N GLN A 30 19.90 -25.40 -21.46
CA GLN A 30 19.01 -25.82 -22.56
C GLN A 30 19.79 -26.17 -23.84
N ARG A 31 20.69 -25.29 -24.29
CA ARG A 31 21.52 -25.55 -25.49
C ARG A 31 22.38 -26.81 -25.37
N LEU A 32 22.90 -27.08 -24.17
CA LEU A 32 23.68 -28.30 -23.91
C LEU A 32 22.80 -29.54 -23.88
N ALA A 33 21.58 -29.43 -23.35
CA ALA A 33 20.59 -30.49 -23.39
C ALA A 33 20.16 -30.82 -24.82
N ASP A 34 19.95 -29.81 -25.67
CA ASP A 34 19.66 -29.97 -27.09
C ASP A 34 20.82 -30.66 -27.85
N SER A 35 22.06 -30.50 -27.35
CA SER A 35 23.24 -31.19 -27.87
C SER A 35 23.43 -32.63 -27.34
N GLY A 36 22.57 -33.09 -26.43
CA GLY A 36 22.53 -34.47 -25.93
C GLY A 36 23.03 -34.69 -24.50
N ILE A 37 23.39 -33.64 -23.74
CA ILE A 37 23.82 -33.77 -22.34
C ILE A 37 22.59 -33.74 -21.42
N ALA A 38 22.35 -34.80 -20.64
CA ALA A 38 21.22 -34.83 -19.71
C ALA A 38 21.39 -33.82 -18.56
N PHE A 39 20.28 -33.26 -18.05
CA PHE A 39 20.34 -32.24 -16.99
C PHE A 39 21.01 -32.73 -15.69
N ASP A 40 20.86 -34.00 -15.33
CA ASP A 40 21.51 -34.59 -14.15
C ASP A 40 23.02 -34.80 -14.27
N ARG A 41 23.55 -34.63 -15.48
CA ARG A 41 24.99 -34.51 -15.75
C ARG A 41 25.49 -33.07 -15.64
N MET A 42 24.63 -32.10 -15.31
CA MET A 42 24.98 -30.69 -15.15
C MET A 42 24.86 -30.24 -13.69
N ALA A 43 25.71 -29.30 -13.28
CA ALA A 43 25.65 -28.69 -11.95
C ALA A 43 25.83 -27.17 -11.99
N VAL A 44 25.12 -26.46 -11.13
CA VAL A 44 25.34 -25.06 -10.78
C VAL A 44 25.85 -25.02 -9.34
N LEU A 45 27.10 -24.55 -9.17
CA LEU A 45 27.76 -24.46 -7.87
C LEU A 45 27.86 -23.01 -7.42
N LEU A 46 27.17 -22.69 -6.32
CA LEU A 46 26.99 -21.34 -5.81
C LEU A 46 27.95 -21.05 -4.65
N ARG A 47 28.70 -19.95 -4.71
CA ARG A 47 29.49 -19.49 -3.55
C ARG A 47 28.59 -18.87 -2.46
N GLN A 48 27.49 -18.24 -2.87
CA GLN A 48 26.51 -17.58 -2.01
C GLN A 48 25.10 -18.10 -2.34
N PRO A 49 24.72 -19.31 -1.88
CA PRO A 49 23.40 -19.89 -2.16
C PRO A 49 22.25 -18.95 -1.81
N GLU A 50 22.28 -18.31 -0.64
CA GLU A 50 21.25 -17.38 -0.17
C GLU A 50 20.91 -16.26 -1.19
N ALA A 51 21.91 -15.74 -1.91
CA ALA A 51 21.73 -14.66 -2.87
C ALA A 51 21.33 -15.16 -4.26
N TYR A 52 21.92 -16.28 -4.72
CA TYR A 52 21.75 -16.77 -6.09
C TYR A 52 20.64 -17.80 -6.25
N GLN A 53 20.31 -18.55 -5.20
CA GLN A 53 19.37 -19.65 -5.29
C GLN A 53 17.97 -19.23 -5.74
N PRO A 54 17.33 -18.18 -5.17
CA PRO A 54 16.02 -17.75 -5.63
C PRO A 54 16.03 -17.26 -7.09
N LEU A 55 17.13 -16.62 -7.50
CA LEU A 55 17.31 -16.13 -8.88
C LEU A 55 17.49 -17.29 -9.85
N MET A 56 18.23 -18.33 -9.45
CA MET A 56 18.46 -19.53 -10.23
C MET A 56 17.17 -20.36 -10.35
N GLU A 57 16.42 -20.51 -9.26
CA GLU A 57 15.10 -21.16 -9.30
C GLU A 57 14.16 -20.48 -10.30
N GLU A 58 14.03 -19.16 -10.23
CA GLU A 58 13.18 -18.41 -11.15
C GLU A 58 13.66 -18.53 -12.61
N ALA A 59 14.97 -18.46 -12.84
CA ALA A 59 15.55 -18.64 -14.18
C ALA A 59 15.27 -20.04 -14.76
N LEU A 60 15.46 -21.10 -13.97
CA LEU A 60 15.22 -22.48 -14.39
C LEU A 60 13.73 -22.74 -14.59
N ARG A 61 12.86 -22.19 -13.73
CA ARG A 61 11.40 -22.24 -13.87
C ARG A 61 10.93 -21.59 -15.17
N ARG A 62 11.43 -20.38 -15.47
CA ARG A 62 11.13 -19.67 -16.73
C ARG A 62 11.57 -20.49 -17.95
N ALA A 63 12.72 -21.13 -17.86
CA ALA A 63 13.26 -22.00 -18.91
C ALA A 63 12.66 -23.43 -18.94
N GLY A 64 11.75 -23.77 -18.02
CA GLY A 64 11.18 -25.12 -17.93
C GLY A 64 12.20 -26.22 -17.60
N ILE A 65 13.32 -25.90 -16.95
CA ILE A 65 14.38 -26.85 -16.61
C ILE A 65 14.11 -27.45 -15.23
N PRO A 66 13.98 -28.79 -15.10
CA PRO A 66 13.85 -29.42 -13.80
C PRO A 66 15.18 -29.34 -13.02
N ALA A 67 15.10 -28.95 -11.75
CA ALA A 67 16.27 -28.70 -10.92
C ALA A 67 16.16 -29.34 -9.52
N TYR A 68 17.29 -29.85 -9.03
CA TYR A 68 17.46 -30.37 -7.68
C TYR A 68 18.28 -29.38 -6.84
N PHE A 69 17.67 -28.78 -5.82
CA PHE A 69 18.33 -27.86 -4.89
C PHE A 69 18.75 -28.62 -3.63
N GLU A 70 20.05 -28.83 -3.40
CA GLU A 70 20.53 -29.74 -2.35
C GLU A 70 20.06 -29.39 -0.93
N GLU A 71 20.07 -28.11 -0.57
CA GLU A 71 19.61 -27.64 0.75
C GLU A 71 18.11 -27.28 0.78
N GLY A 72 17.36 -27.69 -0.25
CA GLY A 72 15.98 -27.25 -0.42
C GLY A 72 15.87 -25.77 -0.82
N VAL A 73 14.65 -25.28 -1.09
CA VAL A 73 14.42 -23.90 -1.57
C VAL A 73 13.90 -23.00 -0.47
N ALA A 74 14.57 -21.86 -0.22
CA ALA A 74 14.06 -20.81 0.67
C ALA A 74 12.99 -19.96 -0.03
N ARG A 75 11.75 -19.98 0.47
CA ARG A 75 10.67 -19.14 -0.04
C ARG A 75 10.00 -18.33 1.08
N PRO A 76 9.46 -17.14 0.79
CA PRO A 76 8.56 -16.46 1.71
C PRO A 76 7.42 -17.39 2.12
N HIS A 77 7.16 -17.51 3.42
CA HIS A 77 6.12 -18.39 3.95
C HIS A 77 5.03 -17.57 4.62
N ASP A 78 3.79 -17.74 4.20
CA ASP A 78 2.67 -16.90 4.66
C ASP A 78 2.42 -17.05 6.16
N ALA A 79 2.47 -18.29 6.69
CA ALA A 79 2.32 -18.52 8.14
C ALA A 79 3.44 -17.85 8.97
N GLY A 80 4.69 -17.86 8.48
CA GLY A 80 5.81 -17.20 9.16
C GLY A 80 5.66 -15.68 9.16
N ARG A 81 5.27 -15.10 8.02
CA ARG A 81 4.96 -13.66 7.92
C ARG A 81 3.77 -13.26 8.79
N ALA A 82 2.72 -14.08 8.82
CA ALA A 82 1.54 -13.86 9.64
C ALA A 82 1.88 -13.89 11.12
N PHE A 83 2.72 -14.83 11.54
CA PHE A 83 3.23 -14.93 12.90
C PHE A 83 4.07 -13.70 13.29
N LEU A 84 4.99 -13.27 12.42
CA LEU A 84 5.78 -12.05 12.64
C LEU A 84 4.90 -10.79 12.75
N ALA A 85 3.83 -10.69 11.94
CA ALA A 85 2.86 -9.59 12.04
C ALA A 85 2.14 -9.58 13.40
N LEU A 86 1.80 -10.75 13.95
CA LEU A 86 1.22 -10.88 15.29
C LEU A 86 2.22 -10.48 16.39
N LEU A 87 3.49 -10.85 16.28
CA LEU A 87 4.51 -10.41 17.25
C LEU A 87 4.71 -8.88 17.21
N ARG A 88 4.73 -8.27 16.02
CA ARG A 88 4.71 -6.81 15.89
C ARG A 88 3.44 -6.19 16.45
N CYS A 89 2.29 -6.85 16.28
CA CYS A 89 1.04 -6.42 16.90
C CYS A 89 1.20 -6.34 18.41
N ALA A 90 1.80 -7.34 19.07
CA ALA A 90 2.10 -7.30 20.50
C ALA A 90 3.08 -6.18 20.88
N GLY A 91 4.20 -6.03 20.13
CA GLY A 91 5.21 -5.00 20.38
C GLY A 91 4.68 -3.57 20.22
N GLU A 92 3.74 -3.36 19.31
CA GLU A 92 3.04 -2.08 19.10
C GLU A 92 1.78 -1.93 20.00
N GLY A 93 1.68 -2.70 21.10
CA GLY A 93 0.61 -2.57 22.08
C GLY A 93 -0.76 -3.04 21.57
N CYS A 94 -0.80 -4.16 20.85
CA CYS A 94 -1.98 -4.74 20.19
C CYS A 94 -2.54 -3.86 19.06
N SER A 95 -1.67 -3.40 18.17
CA SER A 95 -2.01 -2.57 17.01
C SER A 95 -3.03 -3.24 16.07
N ALA A 96 -4.18 -2.59 15.82
CA ALA A 96 -5.18 -3.10 14.88
C ALA A 96 -4.69 -3.10 13.43
N ALA A 97 -3.75 -2.20 13.07
CA ALA A 97 -3.13 -2.20 11.76
C ALA A 97 -2.29 -3.46 11.53
N ARG A 98 -1.49 -3.89 12.52
CA ARG A 98 -0.73 -5.15 12.47
C ARG A 98 -1.62 -6.38 12.51
N PHE A 99 -2.71 -6.31 13.28
CA PHE A 99 -3.70 -7.37 13.28
C PHE A 99 -4.40 -7.49 11.91
N ALA A 100 -4.72 -6.37 11.25
CA ALA A 100 -5.24 -6.36 9.89
C ALA A 100 -4.22 -6.89 8.86
N GLU A 101 -2.92 -6.57 9.01
CA GLU A 101 -1.85 -7.16 8.21
C GLU A 101 -1.86 -8.70 8.32
N TYR A 102 -1.96 -9.23 9.55
CA TYR A 102 -2.13 -10.65 9.80
C TYR A 102 -3.36 -11.24 9.09
N LEU A 103 -4.53 -10.58 9.18
CA LEU A 103 -5.76 -11.02 8.50
C LEU A 103 -5.61 -11.05 6.98
N SER A 104 -4.84 -10.12 6.41
CA SER A 104 -4.62 -10.02 4.96
C SER A 104 -3.80 -11.18 4.38
N LEU A 105 -3.04 -11.89 5.21
CA LEU A 105 -2.24 -13.07 4.81
C LEU A 105 -3.06 -14.37 4.76
N ALA A 106 -4.38 -14.29 4.98
CA ALA A 106 -5.32 -15.41 4.86
C ALA A 106 -5.02 -16.65 5.75
N GLN A 107 -4.27 -16.45 6.83
CA GLN A 107 -3.85 -17.50 7.78
C GLN A 107 -4.84 -17.69 8.96
N VAL A 108 -6.10 -17.27 8.78
CA VAL A 108 -7.15 -17.43 9.81
C VAL A 108 -7.47 -18.93 9.95
N PRO A 109 -7.39 -19.50 11.17
CA PRO A 109 -7.67 -20.91 11.44
C PRO A 109 -9.17 -21.20 11.42
N LYS A 110 -9.53 -22.48 11.57
CA LYS A 110 -10.93 -22.88 11.75
C LYS A 110 -11.49 -22.27 13.04
N LEU A 111 -12.74 -21.81 12.97
CA LEU A 111 -13.46 -21.21 14.09
C LEU A 111 -14.54 -22.15 14.61
N ASP A 112 -14.82 -22.09 15.91
CA ASP A 112 -15.97 -22.76 16.52
C ASP A 112 -17.31 -22.02 16.25
N ASP A 113 -18.43 -22.58 16.71
CA ASP A 113 -19.76 -21.98 16.57
C ASP A 113 -19.88 -20.59 17.24
N ALA A 114 -19.00 -20.27 18.19
CA ALA A 114 -18.92 -18.97 18.85
C ALA A 114 -17.94 -18.00 18.16
N GLY A 115 -17.36 -18.40 17.02
CA GLY A 115 -16.39 -17.59 16.26
C GLY A 115 -15.00 -17.55 16.88
N ARG A 116 -14.67 -18.42 17.83
CA ARG A 116 -13.36 -18.46 18.50
C ARG A 116 -12.39 -19.35 17.71
N PRO A 117 -11.08 -19.06 17.71
CA PRO A 117 -10.10 -19.92 17.08
C PRO A 117 -10.05 -21.29 17.75
N VAL A 118 -10.09 -22.35 16.93
CA VAL A 118 -9.87 -23.72 17.41
C VAL A 118 -8.38 -24.00 17.39
N ARG A 119 -7.78 -24.18 18.57
CA ARG A 119 -6.35 -24.47 18.72
C ARG A 119 -5.98 -25.83 18.11
N GLN A 120 -5.01 -25.82 17.22
CA GLN A 120 -4.47 -27.01 16.55
C GLN A 120 -3.29 -27.56 17.35
N ARG A 121 -3.55 -28.47 18.29
CA ARG A 121 -2.47 -29.09 19.07
C ARG A 121 -1.69 -30.04 18.17
N LEU A 122 -0.46 -29.64 17.84
CA LEU A 122 0.48 -30.50 17.12
C LEU A 122 1.23 -31.35 18.13
N ASP A 123 1.19 -32.67 17.96
CA ASP A 123 2.09 -33.56 18.70
C ASP A 123 3.55 -33.17 18.39
N ARG A 124 4.48 -33.44 19.32
CA ARG A 124 5.91 -33.26 19.06
C ARG A 124 6.35 -34.22 17.97
N VAL A 125 6.24 -33.79 16.74
CA VAL A 125 6.79 -34.49 15.59
C VAL A 125 8.24 -34.09 15.56
N ALA A 126 9.12 -34.94 16.10
CA ALA A 126 10.51 -34.87 15.69
C ALA A 126 10.51 -34.90 14.16
N LEU A 127 11.06 -33.85 13.53
CA LEU A 127 11.28 -33.79 12.09
C LEU A 127 12.14 -34.99 11.68
N THR A 128 11.48 -36.12 11.43
CA THR A 128 12.03 -37.21 10.65
C THR A 128 11.64 -36.97 9.20
N ASP A 129 12.60 -37.11 8.28
CA ASP A 129 12.50 -36.93 6.82
C ASP A 129 11.23 -37.53 6.16
N GLU A 130 10.54 -38.46 6.83
CA GLU A 130 9.35 -39.14 6.33
C GLU A 130 8.03 -38.37 6.59
N VAL A 131 7.90 -37.65 7.71
CA VAL A 131 6.64 -37.02 8.14
C VAL A 131 6.43 -35.64 7.51
N ALA A 132 7.50 -34.83 7.41
CA ALA A 132 7.47 -33.56 6.70
C ALA A 132 7.12 -33.73 5.21
N GLY A 133 7.70 -34.75 4.56
CA GLY A 133 7.38 -35.11 3.18
C GLY A 133 5.97 -35.65 2.96
N SER A 134 5.26 -36.10 3.99
CA SER A 134 3.87 -36.54 3.91
C SER A 134 2.90 -35.34 3.96
N LEU A 135 3.14 -34.39 4.86
CA LEU A 135 2.31 -33.19 5.04
C LEU A 135 2.38 -32.27 3.81
N LEU A 136 3.57 -32.13 3.20
CA LEU A 136 3.78 -31.35 1.98
C LEU A 136 3.13 -31.97 0.72
N ARG A 137 2.77 -33.25 0.77
CA ARG A 137 2.11 -33.97 -0.32
C ARG A 137 0.62 -33.64 -0.37
N GLU A 138 0.01 -33.45 0.80
CA GLU A 138 -1.39 -33.00 0.90
C GLU A 138 -1.55 -31.55 0.41
N GLU A 139 -0.58 -30.65 0.64
CA GLU A 139 -0.63 -29.28 0.11
C GLU A 139 -0.54 -29.22 -1.44
N ALA A 140 0.28 -30.08 -2.04
CA ALA A 140 0.42 -30.13 -3.51
C ALA A 140 -0.81 -30.77 -4.19
N GLU A 141 -1.56 -31.62 -3.48
CA GLU A 141 -2.81 -32.22 -3.95
C GLU A 141 -4.04 -31.37 -3.58
N ALA A 142 -3.94 -30.45 -2.62
CA ALA A 142 -5.04 -29.59 -2.16
C ALA A 142 -5.32 -28.36 -3.04
N GLU A 143 -4.51 -28.08 -4.07
CA GLU A 143 -4.72 -26.97 -5.02
C GLU A 143 -6.03 -27.09 -5.86
N GLU A 144 -6.77 -28.21 -5.75
CA GLU A 144 -8.06 -28.42 -6.44
C GLU A 144 -9.29 -28.59 -5.53
N SER A 145 -9.21 -28.27 -4.23
CA SER A 145 -10.42 -28.26 -3.39
C SER A 145 -11.21 -26.95 -3.56
N ALA A 146 -12.36 -27.05 -4.25
CA ALA A 146 -13.29 -25.94 -4.42
C ALA A 146 -13.65 -25.29 -3.07
N PRO A 147 -13.72 -23.95 -2.98
CA PRO A 147 -14.07 -23.27 -1.74
C PRO A 147 -15.49 -23.69 -1.32
N GLY A 148 -15.59 -24.39 -0.21
CA GLY A 148 -16.86 -24.65 0.47
C GLY A 148 -17.60 -23.34 0.79
N PRO A 149 -18.92 -23.39 1.06
CA PRO A 149 -19.76 -22.20 1.14
C PRO A 149 -19.21 -21.21 2.18
N SER A 150 -18.72 -20.08 1.66
CA SER A 150 -17.91 -19.09 2.34
C SER A 150 -18.66 -18.32 3.43
N LEU A 151 -18.39 -18.63 4.69
CA LEU A 151 -18.34 -17.63 5.75
C LEU A 151 -16.87 -17.43 6.09
N GLN A 152 -16.21 -16.45 5.45
CA GLN A 152 -15.03 -15.72 5.96
C GLN A 152 -14.37 -14.99 4.80
N ALA A 153 -14.82 -13.77 4.52
CA ALA A 153 -14.01 -12.81 3.79
C ALA A 153 -13.39 -11.87 4.85
N PRO A 154 -12.09 -12.03 5.20
CA PRO A 154 -11.41 -11.15 6.15
C PRO A 154 -11.46 -9.67 5.76
N SER A 155 -11.70 -9.37 4.47
CA SER A 155 -11.79 -8.01 3.95
C SER A 155 -12.85 -7.14 4.66
N ARG A 156 -13.94 -7.72 5.17
CA ARG A 156 -14.93 -6.97 5.95
C ARG A 156 -14.52 -6.74 7.39
N TRP A 157 -13.66 -7.59 7.95
CA TRP A 157 -13.18 -7.42 9.32
C TRP A 157 -12.19 -6.25 9.41
N GLU A 158 -11.37 -6.04 8.39
CA GLU A 158 -10.52 -4.86 8.31
C GLU A 158 -11.34 -3.57 8.38
N GLN A 159 -12.48 -3.50 7.65
CA GLN A 159 -13.38 -2.36 7.73
C GLN A 159 -14.01 -2.21 9.13
N LEU A 160 -14.44 -3.31 9.76
CA LEU A 160 -15.02 -3.27 11.12
C LEU A 160 -14.01 -2.83 12.18
N LEU A 161 -12.74 -3.23 12.06
CA LEU A 161 -11.66 -2.76 12.95
C LEU A 161 -11.45 -1.24 12.81
N VAL A 162 -11.52 -0.73 11.57
CA VAL A 162 -11.45 0.70 11.27
C VAL A 162 -12.66 1.45 11.82
N ASP A 163 -13.87 0.93 11.59
CA ASP A 163 -15.12 1.54 12.04
C ASP A 163 -15.23 1.57 13.57
N ALA A 164 -14.73 0.52 14.24
CA ALA A 164 -14.64 0.48 15.69
C ALA A 164 -13.51 1.38 16.25
N ALA A 165 -12.64 1.95 15.40
CA ALA A 165 -11.49 2.78 15.80
C ALA A 165 -10.62 2.09 16.87
N VAL A 166 -10.38 0.79 16.67
CA VAL A 166 -9.63 -0.04 17.62
C VAL A 166 -8.15 0.32 17.54
N ILE A 167 -7.61 0.92 18.60
CA ILE A 167 -6.20 1.31 18.69
C ILE A 167 -5.72 1.02 20.13
N GLY A 168 -4.54 0.42 20.30
CA GLY A 168 -3.94 0.18 21.62
C GLY A 168 -4.41 -1.11 22.31
N GLY A 169 -4.33 -1.14 23.64
CA GLY A 169 -4.41 -2.38 24.44
C GLY A 169 -5.79 -3.06 24.57
N VAL A 170 -5.79 -4.25 25.18
CA VAL A 170 -6.92 -5.18 25.28
C VAL A 170 -8.23 -4.53 25.75
N ASP A 171 -8.20 -3.74 26.83
CA ASP A 171 -9.41 -3.12 27.39
C ASP A 171 -10.08 -2.17 26.40
N ARG A 172 -9.27 -1.51 25.55
CA ARG A 172 -9.79 -0.60 24.54
C ARG A 172 -10.37 -1.35 23.35
N TRP A 173 -9.75 -2.44 22.91
CA TRP A 173 -10.34 -3.35 21.91
C TRP A 173 -11.74 -3.77 22.30
N GLU A 174 -11.89 -4.30 23.52
CA GLU A 174 -13.19 -4.79 23.96
C GLU A 174 -14.23 -3.67 24.10
N ARG A 175 -13.86 -2.51 24.68
CA ARG A 175 -14.77 -1.36 24.79
C ARG A 175 -15.22 -0.86 23.43
N ARG A 176 -14.31 -0.78 22.45
CA ARG A 176 -14.58 -0.25 21.11
C ARG A 176 -15.45 -1.18 20.27
N LEU A 177 -15.15 -2.49 20.28
CA LEU A 177 -15.98 -3.48 19.60
C LEU A 177 -17.39 -3.54 20.21
N ARG A 178 -17.51 -3.51 21.55
CA ARG A 178 -18.82 -3.42 22.22
C ARG A 178 -19.55 -2.11 21.89
N GLY A 179 -18.84 -0.98 21.82
CA GLY A 179 -19.41 0.31 21.46
C GLY A 179 -20.01 0.30 20.06
N LEU A 180 -19.27 -0.22 19.07
CA LEU A 180 -19.77 -0.37 17.71
C LEU A 180 -20.98 -1.33 17.64
N GLU A 181 -20.98 -2.40 18.43
CA GLU A 181 -22.14 -3.30 18.51
C GLU A 181 -23.40 -2.57 19.01
N HIS A 182 -23.29 -1.78 20.08
CA HIS A 182 -24.42 -0.98 20.60
C HIS A 182 -24.90 0.08 19.58
N GLU A 183 -23.98 0.69 18.82
CA GLU A 183 -24.34 1.61 17.75
C GLU A 183 -25.11 0.91 16.63
N LEU A 184 -24.65 -0.27 16.20
CA LEU A 184 -25.34 -1.08 15.20
C LEU A 184 -26.73 -1.51 15.69
N GLU A 185 -26.88 -1.88 16.97
CA GLU A 185 -28.18 -2.19 17.58
C GLU A 185 -29.14 -1.00 17.57
N ALA A 186 -28.66 0.21 17.90
CA ALA A 186 -29.46 1.42 17.81
C ALA A 186 -29.89 1.70 16.35
N ARG A 187 -28.98 1.48 15.39
CA ARG A 187 -29.27 1.64 13.95
C ARG A 187 -30.25 0.60 13.41
N VAL A 188 -30.24 -0.63 13.93
CA VAL A 188 -31.25 -1.66 13.63
C VAL A 188 -32.64 -1.20 14.07
N LYS A 189 -32.75 -0.62 15.27
CA LYS A 189 -34.01 -0.09 15.81
C LYS A 189 -34.53 1.11 15.01
N ALA A 190 -33.63 1.95 14.53
CA ALA A 190 -33.94 3.13 13.72
C ALA A 190 -34.00 2.87 12.20
N ALA A 191 -33.92 1.60 11.75
CA ALA A 191 -33.86 1.28 10.34
C ALA A 191 -35.19 1.62 9.61
N PRO A 192 -35.14 2.32 8.47
CA PRO A 192 -36.35 2.79 7.76
C PRO A 192 -37.09 1.67 7.02
N ASP A 193 -36.41 0.57 6.68
CA ASP A 193 -36.96 -0.55 5.92
C ASP A 193 -36.27 -1.88 6.27
N ASP A 194 -36.92 -3.01 5.93
CA ASP A 194 -36.44 -4.36 6.25
C ASP A 194 -35.15 -4.75 5.52
N THR A 195 -34.87 -4.17 4.35
CA THR A 195 -33.63 -4.45 3.59
C THR A 195 -32.44 -3.80 4.31
N THR A 196 -32.60 -2.56 4.74
CA THR A 196 -31.62 -1.84 5.54
C THR A 196 -31.38 -2.53 6.87
N ARG A 197 -32.46 -2.98 7.53
CA ARG A 197 -32.36 -3.77 8.77
C ARG A 197 -31.54 -5.05 8.57
N ALA A 198 -31.89 -5.87 7.58
CA ALA A 198 -31.19 -7.13 7.31
C ALA A 198 -29.70 -6.93 6.95
N ARG A 199 -29.35 -5.80 6.31
CA ARG A 199 -27.95 -5.42 6.04
C ARG A 199 -27.19 -5.14 7.33
N ILE A 200 -27.74 -4.32 8.23
CA ILE A 200 -27.10 -3.95 9.50
C ILE A 200 -27.00 -5.18 10.42
N GLU A 201 -28.03 -6.03 10.46
CA GLU A 201 -27.98 -7.29 11.23
C GLU A 201 -26.87 -8.23 10.74
N ARG A 202 -26.61 -8.28 9.42
CA ARG A 202 -25.50 -9.06 8.86
C ARG A 202 -24.15 -8.49 9.28
N GLU A 203 -24.01 -7.17 9.29
CA GLU A 203 -22.82 -6.46 9.76
C GLU A 203 -22.57 -6.72 11.24
N MET A 204 -23.61 -6.65 12.07
CA MET A 204 -23.57 -6.99 13.49
C MET A 204 -23.15 -8.46 13.73
N ARG A 205 -23.67 -9.42 12.93
CA ARG A 205 -23.21 -10.82 13.01
C ARG A 205 -21.72 -10.96 12.69
N GLN A 206 -21.22 -10.24 11.68
CA GLN A 206 -19.79 -10.25 11.34
C GLN A 206 -18.94 -9.63 12.45
N LEU A 207 -19.40 -8.54 13.07
CA LEU A 207 -18.73 -7.93 14.22
C LEU A 207 -18.65 -8.89 15.41
N ARG A 208 -19.70 -9.65 15.70
CA ARG A 208 -19.70 -10.67 16.77
C ARG A 208 -18.67 -11.77 16.51
N VAL A 209 -18.60 -12.28 15.27
CA VAL A 209 -17.58 -13.27 14.89
C VAL A 209 -16.18 -12.68 15.00
N LEU A 210 -15.95 -11.46 14.51
CA LEU A 210 -14.67 -10.76 14.65
C LEU A 210 -14.30 -10.58 16.12
N ALA A 211 -15.23 -10.17 16.98
CA ALA A 211 -14.98 -9.98 18.40
C ALA A 211 -14.67 -11.31 19.10
N GLY A 212 -15.39 -12.39 18.75
CA GLY A 212 -15.12 -13.75 19.22
C GLY A 212 -13.76 -14.27 18.79
N TYR A 213 -13.31 -13.88 17.60
CA TYR A 213 -12.01 -14.27 17.05
C TYR A 213 -10.83 -13.46 17.60
N SER A 214 -10.91 -12.13 17.52
CA SER A 214 -9.83 -11.20 17.85
C SER A 214 -9.60 -11.05 19.35
N THR A 215 -10.64 -11.05 20.18
CA THR A 215 -10.49 -10.82 21.63
C THR A 215 -9.60 -11.86 22.31
N PRO A 216 -9.79 -13.19 22.10
CA PRO A 216 -8.89 -14.20 22.67
C PRO A 216 -7.45 -14.03 22.19
N LEU A 217 -7.25 -13.74 20.90
CA LEU A 217 -5.92 -13.61 20.31
C LEU A 217 -5.19 -12.37 20.83
N ILE A 218 -5.89 -11.23 20.95
CA ILE A 218 -5.35 -9.99 21.53
C ILE A 218 -5.01 -10.17 23.01
N LYS A 219 -5.80 -10.94 23.77
CA LYS A 219 -5.47 -11.33 25.15
C LYS A 219 -4.20 -12.18 25.20
N LEU A 220 -4.05 -13.13 24.28
CA LEU A 220 -2.85 -13.97 24.19
C LEU A 220 -1.60 -13.12 23.88
N LEU A 221 -1.71 -12.19 22.94
CA LEU A 221 -0.63 -11.26 22.58
C LEU A 221 -0.24 -10.35 23.74
N ALA A 222 -1.22 -9.80 24.47
CA ALA A 222 -0.96 -8.97 25.65
C ALA A 222 -0.42 -9.75 26.86
N ALA A 223 -0.65 -11.07 26.90
CA ALA A 223 -0.13 -11.96 27.93
C ALA A 223 1.28 -12.51 27.60
N LEU A 224 1.83 -12.18 26.43
CA LEU A 224 3.22 -12.53 26.11
C LEU A 224 4.16 -11.93 27.18
N PRO A 225 5.23 -12.64 27.57
CA PRO A 225 6.14 -12.15 28.59
C PRO A 225 6.79 -10.81 28.19
N GLY A 226 7.00 -9.91 29.15
CA GLY A 226 7.83 -8.71 28.90
C GLY A 226 9.31 -9.08 28.78
N GLU A 227 9.81 -9.83 29.77
CA GLU A 227 11.12 -10.46 29.78
C GLU A 227 10.99 -11.87 30.36
N ALA A 228 11.56 -12.88 29.71
CA ALA A 228 11.53 -14.26 30.19
C ALA A 228 12.68 -15.09 29.62
N ARG A 229 12.90 -16.29 30.20
CA ARG A 229 13.78 -17.29 29.58
C ARG A 229 13.15 -17.82 28.29
N TRP A 230 13.99 -18.25 27.36
CA TRP A 230 13.59 -18.81 26.08
C TRP A 230 12.60 -19.97 26.22
N GLY A 231 12.71 -20.84 27.24
CA GLY A 231 11.75 -21.92 27.44
C GLY A 231 10.32 -21.45 27.69
N ALA A 232 10.16 -20.35 28.44
CA ALA A 232 8.85 -19.73 28.66
C ALA A 232 8.35 -19.03 27.39
N TRP A 233 9.23 -18.37 26.65
CA TRP A 233 8.92 -17.79 25.34
C TRP A 233 8.44 -18.84 24.34
N LEU A 234 9.17 -19.94 24.17
CA LEU A 234 8.83 -21.01 23.23
C LEU A 234 7.46 -21.63 23.54
N GLY A 235 7.12 -21.80 24.84
CA GLY A 235 5.79 -22.24 25.25
C GLY A 235 4.68 -21.27 24.83
N ALA A 236 4.85 -19.98 25.12
CA ALA A 236 3.90 -18.93 24.73
C ALA A 236 3.78 -18.77 23.21
N LEU A 237 4.89 -18.81 22.48
CA LEU A 237 4.94 -18.69 21.03
C LEU A 237 4.30 -19.90 20.33
N ARG A 238 4.50 -21.12 20.85
CA ARG A 238 3.84 -22.33 20.33
C ARG A 238 2.33 -22.22 20.50
N GLU A 239 1.86 -21.81 21.68
CA GLU A 239 0.43 -21.59 21.93
C GLU A 239 -0.16 -20.54 20.98
N LEU A 240 0.57 -19.45 20.73
CA LEU A 240 0.16 -18.43 19.75
C LEU A 240 0.07 -19.00 18.34
N ALA A 241 1.08 -19.74 17.87
CA ALA A 241 1.11 -20.33 16.54
C ALA A 241 -0.07 -21.29 16.33
N GLU A 242 -0.26 -22.24 17.24
CA GLU A 242 -1.34 -23.24 17.19
C GLU A 242 -2.75 -22.64 17.26
N THR A 243 -2.88 -21.46 17.86
CA THR A 243 -4.18 -20.78 18.03
C THR A 243 -4.46 -19.80 16.90
N ALA A 244 -3.44 -19.19 16.31
CA ALA A 244 -3.60 -18.06 15.39
C ALA A 244 -3.33 -18.41 13.92
N LEU A 245 -2.68 -19.53 13.61
CA LEU A 245 -2.34 -19.89 12.25
C LEU A 245 -3.20 -21.05 11.74
N ARG A 246 -3.58 -20.96 10.45
CA ARG A 246 -4.23 -22.06 9.74
C ARG A 246 -3.28 -23.24 9.57
N ASP A 247 -2.02 -22.96 9.23
CA ASP A 247 -0.99 -23.97 8.96
C ASP A 247 0.23 -23.70 9.87
N PRO A 248 0.17 -24.07 11.18
CA PRO A 248 1.19 -23.73 12.17
C PRO A 248 2.48 -24.56 12.09
N GLU A 249 2.49 -25.67 11.35
CA GLU A 249 3.52 -26.71 11.35
C GLU A 249 4.92 -26.14 11.14
N SER A 250 5.11 -25.35 10.09
CA SER A 250 6.41 -24.79 9.74
C SER A 250 6.93 -23.78 10.77
N VAL A 251 6.04 -23.03 11.42
CA VAL A 251 6.41 -22.10 12.50
C VAL A 251 6.79 -22.88 13.75
N VAL A 252 5.99 -23.89 14.12
CA VAL A 252 6.26 -24.76 15.27
C VAL A 252 7.58 -25.52 15.11
N ALA A 253 7.89 -26.01 13.92
CA ALA A 253 9.17 -26.64 13.60
C ALA A 253 10.36 -25.73 13.93
N VAL A 254 10.33 -24.46 13.51
CA VAL A 254 11.38 -23.48 13.83
C VAL A 254 11.46 -23.20 15.32
N LEU A 255 10.34 -23.16 16.03
CA LEU A 255 10.33 -23.00 17.49
C LEU A 255 10.94 -24.22 18.21
N GLU A 256 10.73 -25.43 17.70
CA GLU A 256 11.32 -26.65 18.25
C GLU A 256 12.84 -26.72 18.03
N GLU A 257 13.36 -26.21 16.92
CA GLU A 257 14.82 -26.05 16.72
C GLU A 257 15.49 -25.19 17.80
N LEU A 258 14.74 -24.28 18.41
CA LEU A 258 15.21 -23.38 19.47
C LEU A 258 15.03 -23.96 20.88
N GLU A 259 14.41 -25.14 21.04
CA GLU A 259 14.24 -25.81 22.34
C GLU A 259 15.54 -25.96 23.14
N PRO A 260 16.73 -26.25 22.54
CA PRO A 260 18.00 -26.29 23.27
C PRO A 260 18.39 -24.97 23.95
N MET A 261 17.81 -23.84 23.51
CA MET A 261 18.02 -22.53 24.14
C MET A 261 17.13 -22.30 25.37
N ALA A 262 16.30 -23.26 25.80
CA ALA A 262 15.27 -23.04 26.83
C ALA A 262 15.75 -22.36 28.12
N ASP A 263 16.98 -22.67 28.56
CA ASP A 263 17.57 -22.10 29.79
C ASP A 263 18.24 -20.73 29.59
N VAL A 264 18.34 -20.24 28.35
CA VAL A 264 18.93 -18.94 28.00
C VAL A 264 17.95 -17.81 28.32
N GLY A 265 18.46 -16.68 28.82
CA GLY A 265 17.69 -15.46 29.08
C GLY A 265 18.09 -14.75 30.38
N PRO A 266 17.34 -13.71 30.79
CA PRO A 266 16.07 -13.23 30.22
C PRO A 266 16.24 -12.55 28.86
N ALA A 267 15.25 -12.72 27.98
CA ALA A 267 15.13 -12.06 26.68
C ALA A 267 13.80 -11.31 26.61
N GLY A 268 13.81 -10.13 25.95
CA GLY A 268 12.61 -9.35 25.67
C GLY A 268 11.98 -9.67 24.31
N LEU A 269 10.77 -9.16 24.04
CA LEU A 269 10.05 -9.42 22.78
C LEU A 269 10.86 -9.03 21.53
N GLU A 270 11.56 -7.90 21.55
CA GLU A 270 12.37 -7.44 20.41
C GLU A 270 13.54 -8.37 20.08
N GLU A 271 14.17 -8.94 21.12
CA GLU A 271 15.25 -9.93 20.95
C GLU A 271 14.70 -11.23 20.36
N VAL A 272 13.57 -11.70 20.88
CA VAL A 272 12.86 -12.87 20.36
C VAL A 272 12.43 -12.66 18.91
N TYR A 273 11.84 -11.50 18.61
CA TYR A 273 11.45 -11.12 17.25
C TYR A 273 12.64 -11.14 16.31
N SER A 274 13.78 -10.54 16.70
CA SER A 274 14.98 -10.48 15.87
C SER A 274 15.53 -11.86 15.53
N VAL A 275 15.50 -12.81 16.47
CA VAL A 275 15.95 -14.19 16.25
C VAL A 275 15.00 -14.96 15.31
N LEU A 276 13.70 -14.70 15.42
CA LEU A 276 12.69 -15.36 14.61
C LEU A 276 12.52 -14.74 13.22
N GLU A 277 12.79 -13.44 13.05
CA GLU A 277 12.55 -12.70 11.81
C GLU A 277 13.25 -13.37 10.64
N ASP A 278 14.55 -13.62 10.74
CA ASP A 278 15.32 -14.24 9.64
C ASP A 278 14.88 -15.68 9.36
N ARG A 279 14.50 -16.43 10.40
CA ARG A 279 14.12 -17.86 10.29
C ARG A 279 12.72 -18.07 9.74
N LEU A 280 11.77 -17.19 10.07
CA LEU A 280 10.36 -17.31 9.67
C LEU A 280 10.02 -16.52 8.41
N ARG A 281 10.83 -15.53 8.03
CA ARG A 281 10.61 -14.75 6.81
C ARG A 281 10.82 -15.60 5.56
N THR A 282 11.76 -16.54 5.60
CA THR A 282 11.98 -17.52 4.54
C THR A 282 12.15 -18.91 5.12
N LEU A 283 11.21 -19.82 4.85
CA LEU A 283 11.32 -21.22 5.25
C LEU A 283 11.89 -22.03 4.09
N ARG A 284 12.81 -22.93 4.40
CA ARG A 284 13.42 -23.84 3.41
C ARG A 284 12.50 -25.04 3.21
N ARG A 285 12.04 -25.25 1.98
CA ARG A 285 11.32 -26.46 1.58
C ARG A 285 12.32 -27.58 1.30
N GLU A 286 12.09 -28.78 1.82
CA GLU A 286 12.96 -29.94 1.57
C GLU A 286 13.19 -30.21 0.07
N PRO A 287 14.38 -30.70 -0.31
CA PRO A 287 14.69 -31.12 -1.67
C PRO A 287 13.76 -32.21 -2.20
N ALA A 288 13.53 -32.22 -3.52
CA ALA A 288 12.79 -33.30 -4.17
C ALA A 288 13.49 -34.66 -3.93
N ARG A 289 12.73 -35.72 -3.59
CA ARG A 289 13.30 -37.05 -3.26
C ARG A 289 14.13 -37.70 -4.38
N ARG A 290 14.01 -37.24 -5.63
CA ARG A 290 14.73 -37.78 -6.79
C ARG A 290 15.58 -36.70 -7.46
N ARG A 291 16.90 -36.84 -7.36
CA ARG A 291 17.87 -35.98 -8.05
C ARG A 291 18.02 -36.28 -9.55
N TYR A 292 17.99 -37.56 -9.94
CA TYR A 292 18.31 -37.96 -11.32
C TYR A 292 17.25 -37.47 -12.32
N GLY A 293 17.69 -37.07 -13.50
CA GLY A 293 16.92 -36.31 -14.49
C GLY A 293 16.79 -34.80 -14.24
N GLN A 294 17.42 -34.25 -13.20
CA GLN A 294 17.33 -32.82 -12.83
C GLN A 294 18.70 -32.16 -12.72
N LEU A 295 18.78 -30.87 -13.07
CA LEU A 295 19.98 -30.05 -12.94
C LEU A 295 20.34 -29.85 -11.46
N PHE A 296 21.57 -30.17 -11.06
CA PHE A 296 22.00 -30.04 -9.67
C PHE A 296 22.31 -28.57 -9.33
N VAL A 297 21.76 -28.04 -8.23
CA VAL A 297 22.06 -26.71 -7.70
C VAL A 297 22.46 -26.83 -6.23
N GLY A 298 23.64 -26.35 -5.87
CA GLY A 298 24.14 -26.44 -4.49
C GLY A 298 25.30 -25.50 -4.20
N ALA A 299 25.80 -25.53 -2.96
CA ALA A 299 27.01 -24.81 -2.60
C ALA A 299 28.24 -25.42 -3.31
N ILE A 300 29.34 -24.67 -3.44
CA ILE A 300 30.56 -25.20 -4.06
C ILE A 300 31.12 -26.40 -3.27
N GLU A 301 31.01 -26.37 -1.94
CA GLU A 301 31.38 -27.47 -1.04
C GLU A 301 30.71 -28.78 -1.42
N SER A 302 29.49 -28.71 -1.92
CA SER A 302 28.67 -29.85 -2.32
C SER A 302 29.17 -30.57 -3.57
N GLY A 303 30.04 -29.91 -4.36
CA GLY A 303 30.70 -30.53 -5.50
C GLY A 303 31.81 -31.52 -5.10
N ARG A 304 32.24 -31.54 -3.83
CA ARG A 304 33.34 -32.42 -3.37
C ARG A 304 33.00 -33.89 -3.59
N GLY A 305 33.89 -34.59 -4.30
CA GLY A 305 33.74 -36.03 -4.59
C GLY A 305 32.61 -36.35 -5.58
N ARG A 306 32.02 -35.35 -6.23
CA ARG A 306 31.03 -35.53 -7.32
C ARG A 306 31.68 -35.25 -8.67
N ALA A 307 31.12 -35.83 -9.73
CA ALA A 307 31.55 -35.61 -11.10
C ALA A 307 30.33 -35.31 -11.98
N PHE A 308 30.46 -34.31 -12.83
CA PHE A 308 29.47 -33.81 -13.77
C PHE A 308 30.12 -33.63 -15.15
N ASP A 309 29.33 -33.65 -16.23
CA ASP A 309 29.84 -33.31 -17.56
C ASP A 309 30.06 -31.81 -17.68
N VAL A 310 29.19 -31.01 -17.05
CA VAL A 310 29.24 -29.54 -17.10
C VAL A 310 29.00 -28.94 -15.73
N VAL A 311 29.87 -28.03 -15.31
CA VAL A 311 29.73 -27.25 -14.08
C VAL A 311 29.66 -25.76 -14.40
N PHE A 312 28.60 -25.11 -13.91
CA PHE A 312 28.39 -23.68 -13.94
C PHE A 312 28.78 -23.06 -12.59
N VAL A 313 29.61 -22.02 -12.62
CA VAL A 313 30.03 -21.27 -11.42
C VAL A 313 29.71 -19.78 -11.63
N PRO A 314 28.52 -19.32 -11.21
CA PRO A 314 28.18 -17.90 -11.26
C PRO A 314 28.84 -17.09 -10.15
N GLY A 315 28.79 -15.77 -10.29
CA GLY A 315 29.16 -14.86 -9.21
C GLY A 315 30.67 -14.73 -8.97
N LEU A 316 31.50 -14.92 -10.00
CA LEU A 316 32.94 -14.62 -9.97
C LEU A 316 33.20 -13.10 -10.03
N ALA A 317 32.58 -12.35 -9.12
CA ALA A 317 32.75 -10.93 -8.93
C ALA A 317 33.47 -10.62 -7.61
N GLU A 318 34.12 -9.46 -7.53
CA GLU A 318 34.81 -9.00 -6.34
C GLU A 318 33.86 -8.95 -5.13
N GLY A 319 34.28 -9.55 -4.02
CA GLY A 319 33.51 -9.65 -2.78
C GLY A 319 32.41 -10.71 -2.78
N VAL A 320 32.11 -11.32 -3.93
CA VAL A 320 31.19 -12.47 -4.03
C VAL A 320 31.98 -13.78 -3.97
N PHE A 321 32.93 -13.95 -4.90
CA PHE A 321 33.83 -15.11 -4.93
C PHE A 321 35.23 -14.69 -5.41
N PRO A 322 36.24 -14.58 -4.52
CA PRO A 322 36.22 -14.98 -3.11
C PRO A 322 35.36 -14.09 -2.23
N LYS A 323 34.84 -14.68 -1.15
CA LYS A 323 34.30 -13.88 -0.04
C LYS A 323 35.43 -13.05 0.59
N ARG A 324 35.11 -11.81 0.97
CA ARG A 324 36.05 -10.98 1.74
C ARG A 324 36.33 -11.67 3.07
N SER A 325 37.58 -12.02 3.31
CA SER A 325 38.02 -12.54 4.60
C SER A 325 38.41 -11.37 5.49
N SER A 326 37.84 -11.30 6.68
CA SER A 326 38.31 -10.45 7.77
C SER A 326 38.90 -11.29 8.90
N GLU A 327 39.71 -10.65 9.73
CA GLU A 327 40.10 -11.21 11.02
C GLU A 327 38.86 -11.41 11.90
N ASP A 328 38.92 -12.39 12.80
CA ASP A 328 37.86 -12.61 13.79
C ASP A 328 37.87 -11.44 14.81
N PRO A 329 36.74 -10.75 15.02
CA PRO A 329 36.72 -9.54 15.84
C PRO A 329 36.85 -9.80 17.35
N LEU A 330 36.61 -11.03 17.82
CA LEU A 330 36.69 -11.40 19.23
C LEU A 330 38.05 -11.99 19.59
N LEU A 331 38.59 -12.85 18.73
CA LEU A 331 39.89 -13.46 18.91
C LEU A 331 40.76 -13.24 17.67
N LEU A 332 41.54 -12.16 17.71
CA LEU A 332 42.44 -11.77 16.63
C LEU A 332 43.41 -12.90 16.24
N ASP A 333 43.77 -12.96 14.97
CA ASP A 333 44.65 -13.96 14.36
C ASP A 333 46.02 -13.99 15.05
N THR A 334 46.51 -12.85 15.52
CA THR A 334 47.75 -12.76 16.33
C THR A 334 47.69 -13.62 17.60
N TYR A 335 46.52 -13.74 18.23
CA TYR A 335 46.31 -14.60 19.39
C TYR A 335 45.99 -16.04 18.97
N ARG A 336 45.20 -16.24 17.91
CA ARG A 336 44.90 -17.58 17.35
C ARG A 336 46.19 -18.34 16.99
N ALA A 337 47.14 -17.65 16.35
CA ALA A 337 48.44 -18.21 15.99
C ALA A 337 49.30 -18.58 17.21
N LYS A 338 49.26 -17.76 18.28
CA LYS A 338 50.00 -18.02 19.54
C LYS A 338 49.47 -19.24 20.29
N LEU A 339 48.15 -19.46 20.26
CA LEU A 339 47.51 -20.59 20.95
C LEU A 339 47.87 -21.95 20.36
N LYS A 340 48.33 -22.02 19.09
CA LYS A 340 48.70 -23.26 18.38
C LYS A 340 47.64 -24.37 18.46
N ALA A 341 46.37 -24.01 18.61
CA ALA A 341 45.25 -24.93 18.80
C ALA A 341 44.56 -25.34 17.47
N GLY A 342 45.22 -25.18 16.32
CA GLY A 342 44.63 -25.44 15.01
C GLY A 342 43.51 -24.45 14.62
N LEU A 343 43.49 -23.26 15.24
CA LEU A 343 42.50 -22.22 14.94
C LEU A 343 42.80 -21.58 13.58
N THR A 344 41.78 -21.50 12.72
CA THR A 344 41.91 -20.88 11.40
C THR A 344 42.20 -19.40 11.51
N VAL A 345 43.21 -18.93 10.77
CA VAL A 345 43.52 -17.50 10.58
C VAL A 345 43.02 -17.00 9.22
N GLN A 346 43.11 -15.69 8.96
CA GLN A 346 42.70 -15.06 7.70
C GLN A 346 43.36 -15.71 6.48
N ASP A 347 44.66 -16.03 6.55
CA ASP A 347 45.37 -16.69 5.44
C ASP A 347 44.80 -18.08 5.12
N ASP A 348 44.38 -18.85 6.13
CA ASP A 348 43.72 -20.15 5.92
C ASP A 348 42.37 -19.99 5.22
N ARG A 349 41.62 -18.93 5.57
CA ARG A 349 40.32 -18.61 4.94
C ARG A 349 40.51 -18.22 3.47
N VAL A 350 41.54 -17.43 3.17
CA VAL A 350 41.92 -17.08 1.78
C VAL A 350 42.35 -18.33 0.99
N ALA A 351 43.15 -19.20 1.60
CA ALA A 351 43.55 -20.47 0.99
C ALA A 351 42.34 -21.39 0.73
N ARG A 352 41.37 -21.42 1.65
CA ARG A 352 40.11 -22.16 1.50
C ARG A 352 39.28 -21.65 0.32
N GLU A 353 39.16 -20.34 0.12
CA GLU A 353 38.44 -19.81 -1.06
C GLU A 353 39.07 -20.29 -2.37
N ARG A 354 40.41 -20.34 -2.43
CA ARG A 354 41.12 -20.86 -3.62
C ARG A 354 40.89 -22.36 -3.81
N LEU A 355 40.82 -23.12 -2.71
CA LEU A 355 40.48 -24.54 -2.75
C LEU A 355 39.04 -24.76 -3.24
N LEU A 356 38.09 -23.91 -2.86
CA LEU A 356 36.71 -23.98 -3.36
C LEU A 356 36.67 -23.79 -4.88
N LEU A 357 37.43 -22.84 -5.42
CA LEU A 357 37.50 -22.65 -6.87
C LEU A 357 38.02 -23.91 -7.58
N ARG A 358 39.09 -24.51 -7.06
CA ARG A 358 39.65 -25.76 -7.58
C ARG A 358 38.66 -26.92 -7.46
N THR A 359 37.88 -26.96 -6.38
CA THR A 359 36.83 -27.97 -6.17
C THR A 359 35.75 -27.84 -7.24
N ALA A 360 35.29 -26.62 -7.52
CA ALA A 360 34.29 -26.38 -8.55
C ALA A 360 34.80 -26.76 -9.94
N ALA A 361 36.04 -26.39 -10.27
CA ALA A 361 36.65 -26.73 -11.55
C ALA A 361 36.89 -28.24 -11.72
N ALA A 362 37.28 -28.95 -10.65
CA ALA A 362 37.54 -30.39 -10.69
C ALA A 362 36.26 -31.25 -10.69
N ALA A 363 35.10 -30.66 -10.39
CA ALA A 363 33.82 -31.37 -10.36
C ALA A 363 33.22 -31.59 -11.76
N GLY A 364 33.77 -30.97 -12.82
CA GLY A 364 33.22 -31.00 -14.17
C GLY A 364 34.27 -31.25 -15.24
N ASP A 365 33.89 -31.96 -16.31
CA ASP A 365 34.71 -32.09 -17.52
C ASP A 365 34.73 -30.78 -18.33
N ARG A 366 33.64 -30.02 -18.30
CA ARG A 366 33.52 -28.66 -18.85
C ARG A 366 33.15 -27.66 -17.75
N LEU A 367 33.83 -26.51 -17.75
CA LEU A 367 33.62 -25.42 -16.80
C LEU A 367 33.02 -24.19 -17.50
N VAL A 368 31.90 -23.69 -16.97
CA VAL A 368 31.28 -22.44 -17.41
C VAL A 368 31.29 -21.47 -16.24
N VAL A 369 31.97 -20.33 -16.40
CA VAL A 369 32.14 -19.34 -15.34
C VAL A 369 31.53 -18.01 -15.73
N SER A 370 30.91 -17.33 -14.76
CA SER A 370 30.27 -16.05 -15.05
C SER A 370 30.34 -15.06 -13.89
N PHE A 371 30.11 -13.79 -14.22
CA PHE A 371 29.98 -12.73 -13.23
C PHE A 371 28.97 -11.64 -13.66
N PRO A 372 28.27 -11.02 -12.70
CA PRO A 372 27.38 -9.90 -12.95
C PRO A 372 28.16 -8.59 -13.11
N ARG A 373 27.68 -7.68 -13.98
CA ARG A 373 28.27 -6.34 -14.22
C ARG A 373 27.71 -5.25 -13.30
N VAL A 374 26.52 -5.45 -12.75
CA VAL A 374 25.84 -4.52 -11.84
C VAL A 374 25.34 -5.29 -10.64
N ASP A 375 25.49 -4.70 -9.46
CA ASP A 375 24.85 -5.14 -8.22
C ASP A 375 23.39 -4.70 -8.23
N SER A 376 22.46 -5.64 -8.31
CA SER A 376 21.01 -5.33 -8.33
C SER A 376 20.51 -4.64 -7.05
N GLY A 377 21.15 -4.89 -5.90
CA GLY A 377 20.75 -4.30 -4.62
C GLY A 377 21.24 -2.87 -4.44
N GLN A 378 22.46 -2.56 -4.90
CA GLN A 378 23.06 -1.23 -4.74
C GLN A 378 23.02 -0.36 -6.02
N ASN A 379 22.62 -0.94 -7.15
CA ASN A 379 22.68 -0.34 -8.49
C ASN A 379 24.07 0.23 -8.83
N ARG A 380 25.13 -0.50 -8.41
CA ARG A 380 26.54 -0.11 -8.59
C ARG A 380 27.25 -1.07 -9.55
N PRO A 381 28.23 -0.59 -10.35
CA PRO A 381 29.06 -1.48 -11.16
C PRO A 381 29.79 -2.51 -10.29
N ARG A 382 29.84 -3.76 -10.76
CA ARG A 382 30.63 -4.83 -10.17
C ARG A 382 31.88 -5.08 -11.01
N VAL A 383 32.98 -5.38 -10.32
CA VAL A 383 34.27 -5.72 -10.92
C VAL A 383 34.41 -7.25 -10.93
N PRO A 384 34.94 -7.86 -12.02
CA PRO A 384 35.23 -9.29 -12.02
C PRO A 384 36.22 -9.65 -10.92
N SER A 385 36.08 -10.84 -10.36
CA SER A 385 37.02 -11.40 -9.42
C SER A 385 38.37 -11.66 -10.07
N PHE A 386 39.44 -11.58 -9.28
CA PHE A 386 40.76 -12.02 -9.71
C PHE A 386 40.79 -13.51 -10.05
N TYR A 387 39.89 -14.33 -9.49
CA TYR A 387 39.75 -15.74 -9.86
C TYR A 387 39.33 -15.92 -11.32
N ALA A 388 38.49 -15.03 -11.88
CA ALA A 388 38.12 -15.09 -13.29
C ALA A 388 39.36 -14.87 -14.20
N LEU A 389 40.27 -13.99 -13.79
CA LEU A 389 41.54 -13.75 -14.49
C LEU A 389 42.52 -14.92 -14.30
N GLU A 390 42.56 -15.53 -13.11
CA GLU A 390 43.41 -16.68 -12.81
C GLU A 390 43.03 -17.91 -13.65
N ILE A 391 41.73 -18.17 -13.81
CA ILE A 391 41.21 -19.26 -14.65
C ILE A 391 41.66 -19.08 -16.10
N LEU A 392 41.50 -17.87 -16.66
CA LEU A 392 41.97 -17.59 -18.02
C LEU A 392 43.49 -17.66 -18.14
N ARG A 393 44.24 -17.20 -17.13
CA ARG A 393 45.69 -17.34 -17.12
C ARG A 393 46.10 -18.82 -17.15
N ALA A 394 45.40 -19.68 -16.43
CA ALA A 394 45.66 -21.11 -16.41
C ALA A 394 45.34 -21.77 -17.76
N ALA A 395 44.22 -21.38 -18.38
CA ALA A 395 43.78 -21.94 -19.66
C ALA A 395 44.56 -21.40 -20.88
N GLU A 396 44.87 -20.10 -20.92
CA GLU A 396 45.47 -19.42 -22.08
C GLU A 396 46.97 -19.16 -21.92
N GLY A 397 47.56 -19.51 -20.76
CA GLY A 397 48.99 -19.36 -20.49
C GLY A 397 49.47 -17.93 -20.19
N GLY A 398 48.57 -16.94 -20.19
CA GLY A 398 48.90 -15.53 -19.98
C GLY A 398 47.78 -14.73 -19.32
N LEU A 399 48.12 -13.64 -18.62
CA LEU A 399 47.12 -12.73 -18.05
C LEU A 399 46.53 -11.85 -19.16
N PRO A 400 45.21 -11.88 -19.39
CA PRO A 400 44.59 -11.03 -20.40
C PRO A 400 44.52 -9.57 -19.92
N ASP A 401 44.53 -8.63 -20.87
CA ASP A 401 44.19 -7.23 -20.59
C ASP A 401 42.76 -7.13 -20.03
N LEU A 402 42.57 -6.39 -18.94
CA LEU A 402 41.29 -6.34 -18.21
C LEU A 402 40.15 -5.79 -19.07
N LYS A 403 40.40 -4.77 -19.91
CA LYS A 403 39.35 -4.18 -20.75
C LYS A 403 38.95 -5.13 -21.86
N GLN A 404 39.93 -5.78 -22.50
CA GLN A 404 39.67 -6.80 -23.51
C GLN A 404 38.92 -7.99 -22.93
N PHE A 405 39.31 -8.44 -21.74
CA PHE A 405 38.65 -9.50 -20.99
C PHE A 405 37.18 -9.16 -20.72
N GLN A 406 36.89 -8.01 -20.11
CA GLN A 406 35.53 -7.59 -19.80
C GLN A 406 34.67 -7.45 -21.06
N LYS A 407 35.24 -6.94 -22.16
CA LYS A 407 34.55 -6.85 -23.44
C LYS A 407 34.21 -8.22 -24.00
N ARG A 408 35.18 -9.14 -24.06
CA ARG A 408 34.97 -10.53 -24.50
C ARG A 408 33.90 -11.24 -23.66
N ALA A 409 33.96 -11.11 -22.34
CA ALA A 409 32.97 -11.67 -21.44
C ALA A 409 31.57 -11.05 -21.67
N SER A 410 31.50 -9.75 -21.92
CA SER A 410 30.24 -9.06 -22.23
C SER A 410 29.65 -9.50 -23.56
N ASP A 411 30.48 -9.62 -24.60
CA ASP A 411 30.04 -10.01 -25.94
C ASP A 411 29.55 -11.47 -26.00
N ALA A 412 30.00 -12.32 -25.06
CA ALA A 412 29.54 -13.70 -24.89
C ALA A 412 28.14 -13.83 -24.25
N CYS A 413 27.54 -12.74 -23.78
CA CYS A 413 26.17 -12.71 -23.24
C CYS A 413 25.27 -11.85 -24.16
N PRO A 414 24.17 -12.40 -24.69
CA PRO A 414 23.29 -11.66 -25.59
C PRO A 414 22.41 -10.62 -24.85
N LEU A 415 22.31 -10.72 -23.51
CA LEU A 415 21.42 -9.91 -22.67
C LEU A 415 21.98 -8.51 -22.37
N ARG A 416 21.08 -7.53 -22.30
CA ARG A 416 21.39 -6.12 -22.05
C ARG A 416 20.54 -5.56 -20.91
N LEU A 417 21.08 -4.63 -20.13
CA LEU A 417 20.40 -4.09 -18.94
C LEU A 417 19.04 -3.43 -19.28
N GLY A 418 18.99 -2.61 -20.34
CA GLY A 418 17.75 -1.94 -20.77
C GLY A 418 16.83 -2.79 -21.66
N TRP A 419 17.24 -4.02 -21.99
CA TRP A 419 16.46 -4.92 -22.85
C TRP A 419 16.81 -6.38 -22.49
N PRO A 420 16.10 -6.98 -21.52
CA PRO A 420 16.42 -8.29 -20.95
C PRO A 420 15.96 -9.43 -21.86
N ALA A 421 16.41 -9.40 -23.11
CA ALA A 421 16.11 -10.43 -24.11
C ALA A 421 17.26 -10.53 -25.11
N PRO A 422 17.48 -11.71 -25.71
CA PRO A 422 18.46 -11.90 -26.76
C PRO A 422 18.09 -11.12 -28.03
N ARG A 423 19.02 -11.04 -28.98
CA ARG A 423 18.73 -10.47 -30.32
C ARG A 423 17.95 -11.42 -31.21
N ASP A 424 18.16 -12.72 -31.04
CA ASP A 424 17.49 -13.76 -31.81
C ASP A 424 16.39 -14.37 -30.95
N ALA A 425 15.15 -14.32 -31.42
CA ALA A 425 14.01 -14.85 -30.70
C ALA A 425 14.07 -16.39 -30.57
N ARG A 426 14.78 -17.09 -31.46
CA ARG A 426 14.88 -18.56 -31.44
C ARG A 426 15.66 -19.11 -30.26
N VAL A 427 16.47 -18.28 -29.60
CA VAL A 427 17.23 -18.68 -28.42
C VAL A 427 16.59 -18.23 -27.13
N ALA A 428 15.40 -17.59 -27.17
CA ALA A 428 14.66 -17.13 -25.99
C ALA A 428 14.35 -18.30 -25.04
N VAL A 429 14.39 -18.05 -23.73
CA VAL A 429 14.07 -19.09 -22.73
C VAL A 429 12.58 -19.24 -22.46
N ASP A 430 11.80 -18.20 -22.76
CA ASP A 430 10.35 -18.13 -22.54
C ASP A 430 9.66 -17.21 -23.56
N ASP A 431 8.33 -17.19 -23.54
CA ASP A 431 7.49 -16.35 -24.40
C ASP A 431 7.79 -14.85 -24.21
N GLN A 432 8.11 -14.43 -22.98
CA GLN A 432 8.40 -13.02 -22.68
C GLN A 432 9.69 -12.54 -23.36
N GLU A 433 10.78 -13.33 -23.29
CA GLU A 433 12.01 -13.02 -24.01
C GLU A 433 11.81 -13.09 -25.53
N TYR A 434 11.01 -14.06 -26.01
CA TYR A 434 10.69 -14.17 -27.43
C TYR A 434 10.02 -12.89 -27.94
N ASP A 435 8.98 -12.43 -27.23
CA ASP A 435 8.23 -11.21 -27.54
C ASP A 435 9.14 -9.97 -27.57
N LEU A 436 9.99 -9.83 -26.55
CA LEU A 436 10.96 -8.73 -26.46
C LEU A 436 12.02 -8.80 -27.57
N ALA A 437 12.52 -9.98 -27.93
CA ALA A 437 13.47 -10.14 -29.03
C ALA A 437 12.84 -9.73 -30.38
N VAL A 438 11.59 -10.13 -30.62
CA VAL A 438 10.82 -9.75 -31.82
C VAL A 438 10.60 -8.23 -31.88
N LEU A 439 10.29 -7.60 -30.75
CA LEU A 439 10.11 -6.14 -30.66
C LEU A 439 11.41 -5.36 -30.90
N ASP A 440 12.56 -5.80 -30.36
CA ASP A 440 13.86 -5.15 -30.63
C ASP A 440 14.21 -5.20 -32.12
N ALA A 441 13.96 -6.34 -32.77
CA ALA A 441 14.16 -6.49 -34.21
C ALA A 441 13.24 -5.53 -35.01
N ALA A 442 11.99 -5.38 -34.59
CA ALA A 442 11.04 -4.44 -35.19
C ALA A 442 11.51 -2.98 -35.05
N PHE A 443 12.01 -2.57 -33.88
CA PHE A 443 12.47 -1.18 -33.65
C PHE A 443 13.71 -0.80 -34.44
N ARG A 444 14.55 -1.77 -34.81
CA ARG A 444 15.76 -1.55 -35.63
C ARG A 444 15.50 -1.54 -37.12
N THR A 445 14.35 -2.07 -37.54
CA THR A 445 13.98 -2.17 -38.96
C THR A 445 13.28 -0.90 -39.43
N SER A 446 13.30 -0.63 -40.74
CA SER A 446 12.52 0.47 -41.31
C SER A 446 11.03 0.34 -40.97
N LYS A 447 10.30 1.46 -40.88
CA LYS A 447 8.86 1.46 -40.59
C LYS A 447 8.07 0.49 -41.47
N ARG A 448 8.43 0.35 -42.76
CA ARG A 448 7.78 -0.58 -43.70
C ARG A 448 8.05 -2.06 -43.37
N GLY A 449 9.27 -2.40 -42.95
CA GLY A 449 9.63 -3.76 -42.56
C GLY A 449 9.15 -4.15 -41.15
N ALA A 450 8.86 -3.18 -40.30
CA ALA A 450 8.31 -3.39 -38.96
C ALA A 450 6.77 -3.54 -38.93
N VAL A 451 6.07 -3.21 -40.03
CA VAL A 451 4.60 -3.32 -40.07
C VAL A 451 4.19 -4.78 -39.91
N GLY A 452 3.33 -5.04 -38.93
CA GLY A 452 2.75 -6.37 -38.71
C GLY A 452 3.59 -7.32 -37.84
N VAL A 453 4.88 -7.02 -37.61
CA VAL A 453 5.81 -7.90 -36.85
C VAL A 453 5.28 -8.23 -35.45
N ALA A 454 4.78 -7.23 -34.74
CA ALA A 454 4.23 -7.37 -33.40
C ALA A 454 2.69 -7.48 -33.38
N HIS A 455 2.06 -7.73 -34.52
CA HIS A 455 0.59 -7.75 -34.59
C HIS A 455 -0.02 -8.91 -33.80
N TYR A 456 0.71 -10.03 -33.68
CA TYR A 456 0.30 -11.15 -32.86
C TYR A 456 0.22 -10.77 -31.37
N LEU A 457 1.06 -9.86 -30.84
CA LEU A 457 0.99 -9.43 -29.44
C LEU A 457 -0.34 -8.73 -29.12
N VAL A 458 -0.83 -7.94 -30.07
CA VAL A 458 -2.11 -7.24 -29.94
C VAL A 458 -3.31 -8.17 -30.16
N LYS A 459 -3.13 -9.27 -30.90
CA LYS A 459 -4.18 -10.28 -31.17
C LYS A 459 -4.26 -11.36 -30.09
N SER A 460 -3.12 -11.84 -29.60
CA SER A 460 -3.01 -12.88 -28.58
C SER A 460 -3.34 -12.33 -27.18
N ASN A 461 -3.05 -11.05 -26.94
CA ASN A 461 -3.35 -10.38 -25.68
C ASN A 461 -4.21 -9.13 -25.92
N GLU A 462 -5.53 -9.30 -25.78
CA GLU A 462 -6.49 -8.20 -25.92
C GLU A 462 -6.19 -7.05 -24.93
N HIS A 463 -5.73 -7.38 -23.72
CA HIS A 463 -5.41 -6.39 -22.69
C HIS A 463 -4.23 -5.51 -23.07
N LEU A 464 -3.19 -6.07 -23.68
CA LEU A 464 -2.06 -5.31 -24.21
C LEU A 464 -2.52 -4.38 -25.32
N GLY A 465 -3.29 -4.90 -26.27
CA GLY A 465 -3.87 -4.11 -27.36
C GLY A 465 -4.72 -2.94 -26.86
N ARG A 466 -5.60 -3.20 -25.89
CA ARG A 466 -6.43 -2.18 -25.23
C ARG A 466 -5.57 -1.14 -24.51
N THR A 467 -4.56 -1.56 -23.77
CA THR A 467 -3.65 -0.68 -23.02
C THR A 467 -2.84 0.23 -23.94
N MET A 468 -2.28 -0.30 -25.04
CA MET A 468 -1.54 0.52 -26.00
C MET A 468 -2.42 1.54 -26.71
N ARG A 469 -3.62 1.14 -27.16
CA ARG A 469 -4.60 2.06 -27.75
C ARG A 469 -5.04 3.13 -26.75
N GLY A 470 -5.31 2.73 -25.49
CA GLY A 470 -5.68 3.64 -24.43
C GLY A 470 -4.57 4.65 -24.11
N ARG A 471 -3.32 4.20 -24.01
CA ARG A 471 -2.16 5.08 -23.85
C ARG A 471 -2.04 6.08 -25.00
N TRP A 472 -2.14 5.61 -26.24
CA TRP A 472 -2.11 6.49 -27.42
C TRP A 472 -3.24 7.52 -27.37
N LYS A 473 -4.47 7.11 -27.08
CA LYS A 473 -5.60 8.04 -26.95
C LYS A 473 -5.35 9.11 -25.88
N ARG A 474 -4.81 8.73 -24.71
CA ARG A 474 -4.54 9.67 -23.61
C ARG A 474 -3.45 10.70 -23.94
N TRP A 475 -2.41 10.30 -24.67
CA TRP A 475 -1.21 11.13 -24.88
C TRP A 475 -1.14 11.82 -26.24
N GLU A 476 -1.59 11.16 -27.30
CA GLU A 476 -1.39 11.59 -28.69
C GLU A 476 -2.69 12.08 -29.34
N SER A 477 -3.86 11.66 -28.84
CA SER A 477 -5.14 12.06 -29.44
C SER A 477 -5.66 13.37 -28.85
N PRO A 478 -6.01 14.38 -29.68
CA PRO A 478 -6.66 15.60 -29.21
C PRO A 478 -8.13 15.39 -28.82
N LYS A 479 -8.71 14.24 -29.19
CA LYS A 479 -10.10 13.90 -28.85
C LYS A 479 -10.17 13.34 -27.43
N TRP A 480 -11.25 13.68 -26.73
CA TRP A 480 -11.61 13.06 -25.46
C TRP A 480 -12.14 11.64 -25.71
N ALA A 481 -11.72 10.70 -24.89
CA ALA A 481 -12.15 9.31 -24.95
C ALA A 481 -12.39 8.74 -23.54
N ALA A 482 -12.93 7.52 -23.46
CA ALA A 482 -13.21 6.84 -22.20
C ALA A 482 -11.96 6.62 -21.32
N GLU A 483 -10.76 6.73 -21.89
CA GLU A 483 -9.50 6.66 -21.15
C GLU A 483 -9.11 7.98 -20.45
N ASP A 484 -9.85 9.06 -20.70
CA ASP A 484 -9.63 10.40 -20.12
C ASP A 484 -10.65 10.73 -19.01
N GLY A 485 -11.37 9.74 -18.47
CA GLY A 485 -12.40 9.91 -17.45
C GLY A 485 -13.74 9.31 -17.91
N LEU A 486 -14.87 9.82 -17.41
CA LEU A 486 -16.17 9.43 -17.94
C LEU A 486 -16.48 10.27 -19.17
N VAL A 487 -16.19 9.71 -20.35
CA VAL A 487 -16.51 10.32 -21.65
C VAL A 487 -17.20 9.28 -22.50
N SER A 488 -18.53 9.33 -22.54
CA SER A 488 -19.33 8.36 -23.30
C SER A 488 -20.63 8.96 -23.81
N THR A 489 -20.89 8.78 -25.10
CA THR A 489 -22.16 9.14 -25.74
C THR A 489 -23.15 7.97 -25.82
N ALA A 490 -22.78 6.81 -25.26
CA ALA A 490 -23.63 5.61 -25.26
C ALA A 490 -24.95 5.86 -24.52
N ALA A 491 -26.06 5.41 -25.11
CA ALA A 491 -27.39 5.63 -24.56
C ALA A 491 -27.58 4.94 -23.20
N GLU A 492 -26.94 3.78 -23.02
CA GLU A 492 -26.94 2.99 -21.79
C GLU A 492 -26.28 3.75 -20.64
N VAL A 493 -25.14 4.41 -20.90
CA VAL A 493 -24.44 5.24 -19.90
C VAL A 493 -25.30 6.43 -19.51
N ARG A 494 -25.90 7.13 -20.48
CA ARG A 494 -26.80 8.26 -20.19
C ARG A 494 -28.04 7.84 -19.39
N LYS A 495 -28.60 6.66 -19.68
CA LYS A 495 -29.70 6.08 -18.89
C LYS A 495 -29.29 5.79 -17.44
N LEU A 496 -28.07 5.30 -17.21
CA LEU A 496 -27.53 5.11 -15.86
C LEU A 496 -27.30 6.45 -15.14
N LEU A 497 -26.79 7.46 -15.84
CA LEU A 497 -26.55 8.79 -15.29
C LEU A 497 -27.83 9.58 -15.01
N ALA A 498 -28.96 9.25 -15.65
CA ALA A 498 -30.25 9.90 -15.40
C ALA A 498 -30.65 9.84 -13.91
N GLY A 499 -30.37 8.72 -13.22
CA GLY A 499 -30.61 8.60 -11.78
C GLY A 499 -29.67 9.42 -10.90
N HIS A 500 -28.57 9.93 -11.47
CA HIS A 500 -27.58 10.77 -10.79
C HIS A 500 -27.69 12.26 -11.15
N ARG A 501 -28.68 12.65 -11.95
CA ARG A 501 -29.00 14.05 -12.25
C ARG A 501 -29.32 14.83 -10.98
N LEU A 502 -29.05 16.13 -10.98
CA LEU A 502 -29.17 16.99 -9.81
C LEU A 502 -30.62 17.14 -9.32
N HIS A 503 -31.60 17.01 -10.23
CA HIS A 503 -33.03 16.98 -9.89
C HIS A 503 -33.50 15.61 -9.38
N ALA A 504 -32.79 14.53 -9.72
CA ALA A 504 -33.17 13.16 -9.36
C ALA A 504 -32.62 12.78 -7.98
N ARG A 505 -31.36 13.11 -7.70
CA ARG A 505 -30.60 12.71 -6.50
C ARG A 505 -30.16 13.90 -5.66
N PRO A 506 -30.26 13.83 -4.32
CA PRO A 506 -29.75 14.89 -3.46
C PRO A 506 -28.21 14.93 -3.39
N TYR A 507 -27.63 16.12 -3.57
CA TYR A 507 -26.19 16.38 -3.43
C TYR A 507 -25.89 17.37 -2.30
N SER A 508 -24.63 17.40 -1.82
CA SER A 508 -24.12 18.46 -0.95
C SER A 508 -23.41 19.53 -1.78
N ALA A 509 -23.41 20.78 -1.30
CA ALA A 509 -22.68 21.88 -1.94
C ALA A 509 -21.18 21.55 -2.11
N THR A 510 -20.56 20.97 -1.06
CA THR A 510 -19.16 20.51 -1.09
C THR A 510 -18.88 19.44 -2.14
N THR A 511 -19.87 18.62 -2.49
CA THR A 511 -19.72 17.64 -3.58
C THR A 511 -19.71 18.36 -4.93
N LEU A 512 -20.61 19.33 -5.13
CA LEU A 512 -20.72 20.09 -6.37
C LEU A 512 -19.48 20.97 -6.62
N GLU A 513 -18.91 21.58 -5.58
CA GLU A 513 -17.65 22.36 -5.66
C GLU A 513 -16.48 21.54 -6.24
N ARG A 514 -16.47 20.22 -6.03
CA ARG A 514 -15.42 19.35 -6.61
C ARG A 514 -15.44 19.33 -8.13
N TYR A 515 -16.58 19.64 -8.76
CA TYR A 515 -16.70 19.73 -10.21
C TYR A 515 -15.80 20.84 -10.77
N ALA A 516 -15.80 22.01 -10.11
CA ALA A 516 -14.95 23.14 -10.48
C ALA A 516 -13.46 22.74 -10.43
N ALA A 517 -13.05 21.98 -9.41
CA ALA A 517 -11.70 21.46 -9.32
C ALA A 517 -11.39 20.44 -10.44
N CYS A 518 -12.26 19.46 -10.67
CA CYS A 518 -12.13 18.50 -11.77
C CYS A 518 -13.45 17.71 -11.96
N PRO A 519 -14.06 17.66 -13.17
CA PRO A 519 -15.28 16.89 -13.42
C PRO A 519 -15.14 15.40 -13.08
N TYR A 520 -14.01 14.79 -13.38
CA TYR A 520 -13.77 13.38 -13.03
C TYR A 520 -13.63 13.17 -11.52
N ARG A 521 -13.10 14.14 -10.77
CA ARG A 521 -13.07 14.08 -9.29
C ARG A 521 -14.49 14.12 -8.72
N PHE A 522 -15.35 14.95 -9.29
CA PHE A 522 -16.79 14.95 -8.97
C PHE A 522 -17.44 13.61 -9.32
N TYR A 523 -17.16 13.04 -10.49
CA TYR A 523 -17.69 11.73 -10.87
C TYR A 523 -17.28 10.62 -9.88
N LEU A 524 -15.99 10.49 -9.58
CA LEU A 524 -15.49 9.44 -8.68
C LEU A 524 -16.04 9.58 -7.26
N HIS A 525 -16.12 10.81 -6.74
CA HIS A 525 -16.60 11.07 -5.38
C HIS A 525 -18.13 11.09 -5.29
N GLY A 526 -18.78 11.94 -6.09
CA GLY A 526 -20.22 12.25 -5.98
C GLY A 526 -21.11 11.24 -6.68
N VAL A 527 -20.69 10.70 -7.83
CA VAL A 527 -21.49 9.73 -8.60
C VAL A 527 -21.15 8.31 -8.14
N TYR A 528 -19.87 7.91 -8.26
CA TYR A 528 -19.41 6.55 -7.95
C TYR A 528 -19.30 6.28 -6.44
N GLY A 529 -18.95 7.29 -5.63
CA GLY A 529 -18.82 7.14 -4.18
C GLY A 529 -17.48 6.56 -3.72
N LEU A 530 -16.41 6.70 -4.52
CA LEU A 530 -15.06 6.36 -4.07
C LEU A 530 -14.59 7.35 -3.00
N ALA A 531 -13.89 6.83 -1.99
CA ALA A 531 -13.26 7.62 -0.94
C ALA A 531 -11.92 6.96 -0.55
N PRO A 532 -10.97 7.73 0.01
CA PRO A 532 -9.77 7.16 0.61
C PRO A 532 -10.13 6.10 1.65
N ARG A 533 -9.33 5.03 1.69
CA ARG A 533 -9.41 4.04 2.76
C ARG A 533 -9.07 4.73 4.08
N LYS A 534 -9.93 4.59 5.09
CA LYS A 534 -9.65 5.04 6.46
C LYS A 534 -8.76 4.00 7.14
N GLU A 535 -7.82 4.45 7.96
CA GLU A 535 -6.96 3.59 8.78
C GLU A 535 -7.14 3.97 10.25
N ALA A 536 -7.30 2.97 11.12
CA ALA A 536 -7.35 3.17 12.56
C ALA A 536 -5.93 3.13 13.12
N VAL A 537 -5.27 4.28 13.10
CA VAL A 537 -3.91 4.47 13.64
C VAL A 537 -3.97 5.51 14.74
N ALA A 538 -3.13 5.34 15.78
CA ALA A 538 -2.97 6.33 16.82
C ALA A 538 -2.59 7.68 16.20
N LEU A 539 -3.32 8.73 16.56
CA LEU A 539 -3.09 10.05 15.99
C LEU A 539 -1.81 10.65 16.61
N GLU A 540 -0.75 10.78 15.81
CA GLU A 540 0.45 11.51 16.26
C GLU A 540 0.18 13.01 16.37
N GLN A 541 -0.54 13.55 15.38
CA GLN A 541 -0.88 14.97 15.27
C GLN A 541 -2.25 15.16 14.57
N MET A 542 -3.05 16.13 15.01
CA MET A 542 -4.29 16.51 14.33
C MET A 542 -4.01 17.06 12.93
N ASP A 543 -4.50 16.36 11.90
CA ASP A 543 -4.55 16.92 10.55
C ASP A 543 -5.60 18.05 10.46
N PRO A 544 -5.51 18.94 9.46
CA PRO A 544 -6.42 20.08 9.35
C PRO A 544 -7.91 19.72 9.26
N LEU A 545 -8.26 18.56 8.69
CA LEU A 545 -9.66 18.12 8.56
C LEU A 545 -10.19 17.70 9.94
N THR A 546 -9.41 16.90 10.68
CA THR A 546 -9.77 16.48 12.05
C THR A 546 -9.88 17.70 12.97
N ARG A 547 -8.92 18.63 12.93
CA ARG A 547 -8.98 19.87 13.71
C ARG A 547 -10.24 20.69 13.38
N GLY A 548 -10.58 20.80 12.10
CA GLY A 548 -11.82 21.44 11.65
C GLY A 548 -13.07 20.79 12.25
N ALA A 549 -13.19 19.47 12.15
CA ALA A 549 -14.34 18.74 12.69
C ALA A 549 -14.52 18.95 14.20
N ILE A 550 -13.43 18.90 14.98
CA ILE A 550 -13.47 19.16 16.43
C ILE A 550 -13.91 20.60 16.70
N PHE A 551 -13.37 21.57 15.96
CA PHE A 551 -13.72 22.97 16.14
C PHE A 551 -15.21 23.22 15.93
N HIS A 552 -15.80 22.65 14.87
CA HIS A 552 -17.24 22.79 14.57
C HIS A 552 -18.11 22.14 15.67
N ASP A 553 -17.79 20.92 16.11
CA ASP A 553 -18.50 20.24 17.21
C ASP A 553 -18.43 21.04 18.51
N LEU A 554 -17.24 21.51 18.90
CA LEU A 554 -17.07 22.30 20.12
C LEU A 554 -17.83 23.62 20.04
N LEU A 555 -17.75 24.34 18.91
CA LEU A 555 -18.50 25.57 18.74
C LEU A 555 -20.01 25.35 18.82
N HIS A 556 -20.52 24.29 18.19
CA HIS A 556 -21.93 23.91 18.28
C HIS A 556 -22.36 23.73 19.73
N ARG A 557 -21.61 22.93 20.51
CA ARG A 557 -21.88 22.71 21.94
C ARG A 557 -21.85 24.01 22.73
N ILE A 558 -20.92 24.92 22.42
CA ILE A 558 -20.84 26.24 23.06
C ILE A 558 -22.10 27.06 22.78
N VAL A 559 -22.53 27.15 21.51
CA VAL A 559 -23.75 27.89 21.13
C VAL A 559 -24.99 27.31 21.79
N VAL A 560 -25.12 25.97 21.84
CA VAL A 560 -26.22 25.28 22.53
C VAL A 560 -26.22 25.58 24.03
N ALA A 561 -25.06 25.52 24.68
CA ALA A 561 -24.95 25.81 26.12
C ALA A 561 -25.28 27.28 26.44
N LEU A 562 -24.74 28.22 25.65
CA LEU A 562 -25.04 29.66 25.81
C LEU A 562 -26.53 29.96 25.68
N ARG A 563 -27.23 29.27 24.78
CA ARG A 563 -28.68 29.39 24.64
C ARG A 563 -29.42 28.78 25.82
N GLY A 564 -29.07 27.55 26.21
CA GLY A 564 -29.71 26.84 27.32
C GLY A 564 -29.58 27.56 28.66
N GLU A 565 -28.49 28.33 28.84
CA GLU A 565 -28.24 29.15 30.04
C GLU A 565 -28.71 30.61 29.91
N GLU A 566 -29.49 30.94 28.88
CA GLU A 566 -30.02 32.29 28.62
C GLU A 566 -28.93 33.38 28.61
N ARG A 567 -27.75 33.03 28.07
CA ARG A 567 -26.58 33.92 27.96
C ARG A 567 -26.52 34.68 26.64
N LEU A 568 -27.44 34.41 25.72
CA LEU A 568 -27.67 35.20 24.50
C LEU A 568 -28.65 36.36 24.77
N PRO A 569 -28.57 37.50 24.04
CA PRO A 569 -27.56 37.82 23.02
C PRO A 569 -26.18 38.12 23.62
N LEU A 570 -25.13 37.85 22.84
CA LEU A 570 -23.75 38.11 23.26
C LEU A 570 -23.45 39.61 23.23
N GLY A 571 -22.59 40.06 24.15
CA GLY A 571 -22.17 41.45 24.22
C GLY A 571 -21.11 41.66 25.29
N ARG A 572 -20.53 42.86 25.34
CA ARG A 572 -19.40 43.19 26.23
C ARG A 572 -19.67 42.86 27.71
N ALA A 573 -20.90 43.08 28.18
CA ALA A 573 -21.28 42.81 29.57
C ALA A 573 -21.33 41.31 29.92
N ARG A 574 -21.51 40.44 28.92
CA ARG A 574 -21.65 38.98 29.08
C ARG A 574 -20.39 38.22 28.67
N TYR A 575 -19.31 38.92 28.30
CA TYR A 575 -18.08 38.32 27.80
C TYR A 575 -17.45 37.33 28.78
N GLU A 576 -17.30 37.70 30.06
CA GLU A 576 -16.70 36.82 31.07
C GLU A 576 -17.54 35.56 31.31
N ASP A 577 -18.85 35.71 31.34
CA ASP A 577 -19.77 34.58 31.53
C ASP A 577 -19.77 33.66 30.31
N ALA A 578 -19.79 34.22 29.09
CA ALA A 578 -19.71 33.43 27.86
C ALA A 578 -18.38 32.68 27.74
N LEU A 579 -17.27 33.29 28.19
CA LEU A 579 -15.96 32.66 28.22
C LEU A 579 -15.91 31.47 29.19
N LYS A 580 -16.53 31.59 30.37
CA LYS A 580 -16.65 30.49 31.35
C LYS A 580 -17.45 29.32 30.81
N VAL A 581 -18.56 29.60 30.11
CA VAL A 581 -19.37 28.56 29.44
C VAL A 581 -18.54 27.84 28.38
N ALA A 582 -17.81 28.60 27.55
CA ALA A 582 -16.98 28.02 26.51
C ALA A 582 -15.86 27.13 27.07
N ASP A 583 -15.16 27.59 28.10
CA ASP A 583 -14.10 26.83 28.76
C ASP A 583 -14.62 25.51 29.34
N ARG A 584 -15.78 25.55 30.02
CA ARG A 584 -16.40 24.36 30.61
C ARG A 584 -16.75 23.33 29.53
N VAL A 585 -17.38 23.76 28.43
CA VAL A 585 -17.77 22.87 27.32
C VAL A 585 -16.54 22.21 26.67
N VAL A 586 -15.47 22.98 26.44
CA VAL A 586 -14.22 22.46 25.88
C VAL A 586 -13.58 21.45 26.83
N ASP A 587 -13.53 21.74 28.14
CA ASP A 587 -12.92 20.85 29.11
C ASP A 587 -13.71 19.54 29.28
N GLU A 588 -15.05 19.59 29.25
CA GLU A 588 -15.94 18.41 29.29
C GLU A 588 -15.82 17.52 28.04
N ALA A 589 -15.65 18.12 26.85
CA ALA A 589 -15.58 17.38 25.59
C ALA A 589 -14.24 16.64 25.39
N ARG A 590 -13.17 17.06 26.07
CA ARG A 590 -11.80 16.56 25.88
C ARG A 590 -11.70 15.04 26.01
N GLY A 591 -12.25 14.48 27.09
CA GLY A 591 -12.13 13.04 27.38
C GLY A 591 -12.74 12.17 26.29
N GLY A 592 -13.86 12.61 25.69
CA GLY A 592 -14.51 11.88 24.60
C GLY A 592 -13.67 11.86 23.33
N TRP A 593 -13.11 13.01 22.95
CA TRP A 593 -12.24 13.14 21.77
C TRP A 593 -10.89 12.45 21.94
N GLU A 594 -10.29 12.53 23.13
CA GLU A 594 -9.04 11.83 23.47
C GLU A 594 -9.23 10.30 23.39
N GLU A 595 -10.34 9.80 23.91
CA GLU A 595 -10.72 8.39 23.79
C GLU A 595 -10.96 8.00 22.34
N GLN A 596 -11.57 8.85 21.49
CA GLN A 596 -11.82 8.56 20.07
C GLN A 596 -10.54 8.54 19.22
N LEU A 597 -9.68 9.55 19.39
CA LEU A 597 -8.54 9.78 18.49
C LEU A 597 -7.25 9.06 18.91
N ALA A 598 -7.18 8.53 20.13
CA ALA A 598 -6.03 7.74 20.59
C ALA A 598 -4.68 8.46 20.41
N PRO A 599 -4.48 9.67 20.95
CA PRO A 599 -3.26 10.41 20.66
C PRO A 599 -2.02 9.62 21.08
N ALA A 600 -1.09 9.40 20.15
CA ALA A 600 0.14 8.64 20.40
C ALA A 600 1.07 9.39 21.36
N ILE A 601 1.07 10.73 21.29
CA ILE A 601 1.95 11.60 22.06
C ILE A 601 1.10 12.56 22.90
N SER A 602 0.96 12.26 24.19
CA SER A 602 0.10 13.03 25.12
C SER A 602 0.45 14.53 25.16
N ARG A 603 1.73 14.89 25.06
CA ARG A 603 2.17 16.30 25.02
C ARG A 603 1.72 17.04 23.76
N VAL A 604 1.74 16.39 22.59
CA VAL A 604 1.30 17.01 21.33
C VAL A 604 -0.21 17.24 21.39
N TRP A 605 -0.95 16.23 21.83
CA TRP A 605 -2.39 16.33 22.07
C TRP A 605 -2.76 17.49 23.00
N GLN A 606 -2.08 17.62 24.14
CA GLN A 606 -2.29 18.73 25.07
C GLN A 606 -2.10 20.08 24.39
N SER A 607 -0.98 20.27 23.68
CA SER A 607 -0.70 21.53 22.98
C SER A 607 -1.75 21.85 21.91
N GLU A 608 -2.17 20.87 21.12
CA GLU A 608 -3.14 21.08 20.04
C GLU A 608 -4.55 21.35 20.57
N TRP A 609 -4.90 20.73 21.71
CA TRP A 609 -6.13 20.99 22.44
C TRP A 609 -6.14 22.40 23.05
N ASP A 610 -5.02 22.83 23.63
CA ASP A 610 -4.86 24.19 24.15
C ASP A 610 -4.97 25.23 23.03
N ASP A 611 -4.43 24.95 21.83
CA ASP A 611 -4.60 25.78 20.64
C ASP A 611 -6.08 25.86 20.20
N LEU A 612 -6.82 24.74 20.23
CA LEU A 612 -8.27 24.73 19.93
C LEU A 612 -9.05 25.58 20.95
N LYS A 613 -8.73 25.43 22.23
CA LYS A 613 -9.31 26.24 23.30
C LYS A 613 -9.01 27.73 23.10
N PHE A 614 -7.79 28.07 22.71
CA PHE A 614 -7.40 29.44 22.39
C PHE A 614 -8.21 30.02 21.22
N ASP A 615 -8.35 29.27 20.13
CA ASP A 615 -9.13 29.71 18.95
C ASP A 615 -10.62 29.92 19.31
N LEU A 616 -11.23 29.01 20.08
CA LEU A 616 -12.63 29.14 20.52
C LEU A 616 -12.85 30.32 21.48
N ARG A 617 -11.91 30.57 22.41
CA ARG A 617 -11.93 31.77 23.25
C ARG A 617 -11.85 33.05 22.40
N GLY A 618 -11.03 33.03 21.35
CA GLY A 618 -10.94 34.12 20.39
C GLY A 618 -12.24 34.36 19.62
N TRP A 619 -12.93 33.29 19.21
CA TRP A 619 -14.27 33.38 18.63
C TRP A 619 -15.27 34.02 19.60
N VAL A 620 -15.32 33.59 20.87
CA VAL A 620 -16.21 34.19 21.89
C VAL A 620 -15.91 35.68 22.07
N ARG A 621 -14.63 36.04 22.10
CA ARG A 621 -14.20 37.44 22.17
C ARG A 621 -14.68 38.25 20.96
N TYR A 622 -14.53 37.71 19.75
CA TYR A 622 -15.02 38.34 18.53
C TYR A 622 -16.55 38.54 18.60
N ALA A 623 -17.30 37.49 18.93
CA ALA A 623 -18.76 37.53 18.99
C ALA A 623 -19.28 38.53 20.04
N CYS A 624 -18.61 38.66 21.20
CA CYS A 624 -19.04 39.59 22.25
C CYS A 624 -18.64 41.06 22.02
N LEU A 625 -17.53 41.31 21.32
CA LEU A 625 -16.93 42.65 21.24
C LEU A 625 -17.04 43.31 19.86
N VAL A 626 -17.09 42.51 18.79
CA VAL A 626 -17.11 42.99 17.40
C VAL A 626 -18.39 42.56 16.70
N GLY A 627 -18.82 41.32 16.91
CA GLY A 627 -20.00 40.73 16.26
C GLY A 627 -21.31 40.92 17.01
N CYS A 628 -21.37 41.74 18.07
CA CYS A 628 -22.51 41.78 19.01
C CYS A 628 -23.83 42.25 18.40
N ASP A 629 -23.81 42.89 17.23
CA ASP A 629 -25.02 43.30 16.50
C ASP A 629 -25.75 42.12 15.84
N TRP A 630 -25.15 40.93 15.88
CA TRP A 630 -25.68 39.71 15.28
C TRP A 630 -25.65 38.58 16.29
N GLU A 631 -26.82 38.00 16.54
CA GLU A 631 -27.01 36.96 17.53
C GLU A 631 -26.88 35.57 16.89
N PRO A 632 -26.08 34.64 17.44
CA PRO A 632 -26.04 33.25 16.98
C PRO A 632 -27.31 32.48 17.35
N VAL A 633 -28.20 32.30 16.38
CA VAL A 633 -29.54 31.71 16.56
C VAL A 633 -29.53 30.21 16.36
N GLU A 634 -28.63 29.64 15.57
CA GLU A 634 -28.54 28.19 15.35
C GLU A 634 -27.16 27.78 14.87
N SER A 635 -26.70 26.58 15.22
CA SER A 635 -25.43 26.03 14.73
C SER A 635 -25.63 24.58 14.32
N GLU A 636 -24.79 24.10 13.40
CA GLU A 636 -24.90 22.75 12.80
C GLU A 636 -26.31 22.45 12.26
N TYR A 637 -26.96 23.46 11.67
CA TYR A 637 -28.32 23.36 11.17
C TYR A 637 -28.39 22.45 9.94
N GLY A 638 -28.98 21.26 10.11
CA GLY A 638 -29.20 20.32 9.02
C GLY A 638 -30.48 20.63 8.24
N PHE A 639 -30.40 20.57 6.92
CA PHE A 639 -31.55 20.71 6.03
C PHE A 639 -31.54 19.65 4.93
N GLY A 640 -32.71 19.39 4.33
CA GLY A 640 -32.86 18.44 3.24
C GLY A 640 -33.13 17.00 3.70
N ASP A 641 -33.83 16.82 4.82
CA ASP A 641 -34.51 15.57 5.19
C ASP A 641 -36.01 15.83 5.48
N PRO A 642 -36.90 15.70 4.47
CA PRO A 642 -36.64 15.26 3.10
C PRO A 642 -35.90 16.30 2.24
N PRO A 643 -35.25 15.90 1.10
CA PRO A 643 -34.41 16.79 0.30
C PRO A 643 -35.08 18.09 -0.15
N LEU A 644 -34.38 19.20 0.06
CA LEU A 644 -34.86 20.52 -0.33
C LEU A 644 -34.67 20.70 -1.83
N THR A 645 -35.71 21.18 -2.51
CA THR A 645 -35.70 21.38 -3.95
C THR A 645 -35.54 22.87 -4.27
N LEU A 646 -34.45 23.21 -4.94
CA LEU A 646 -34.08 24.59 -5.29
C LEU A 646 -34.21 24.83 -6.81
N PHE A 647 -34.23 26.11 -7.20
CA PHE A 647 -34.27 26.54 -8.61
C PHE A 647 -35.38 25.85 -9.41
N ASN A 648 -36.61 25.89 -8.89
CA ASN A 648 -37.80 25.31 -9.55
C ASN A 648 -37.69 23.82 -9.92
N GLY A 649 -37.00 23.01 -9.12
CA GLY A 649 -36.89 21.57 -9.38
C GLY A 649 -35.54 21.10 -9.90
N ARG A 650 -34.64 22.02 -10.29
CA ARG A 650 -33.37 21.66 -10.94
C ARG A 650 -32.35 21.03 -10.00
N LEU A 651 -32.42 21.34 -8.71
CA LEU A 651 -31.47 20.83 -7.71
C LEU A 651 -32.19 20.28 -6.48
N LYS A 652 -31.88 19.04 -6.12
CA LYS A 652 -32.11 18.51 -4.78
C LYS A 652 -30.86 18.71 -3.95
N LEU A 653 -30.96 19.54 -2.93
CA LEU A 653 -29.85 19.87 -2.04
C LEU A 653 -30.12 19.29 -0.65
N ARG A 654 -29.06 18.74 -0.04
CA ARG A 654 -28.99 18.46 1.39
C ARG A 654 -27.69 19.02 1.93
N GLY A 655 -27.70 19.41 3.19
CA GLY A 655 -26.50 20.00 3.75
C GLY A 655 -26.64 20.30 5.22
N ARG A 656 -25.57 20.90 5.73
CA ARG A 656 -25.50 21.41 7.08
C ARG A 656 -24.84 22.78 7.04
N VAL A 657 -25.48 23.74 7.68
CA VAL A 657 -24.98 25.09 7.87
C VAL A 657 -24.25 25.15 9.21
N ASP A 658 -23.04 25.71 9.24
CA ASP A 658 -22.25 25.75 10.46
C ASP A 658 -22.87 26.68 11.52
N LEU A 659 -23.24 27.91 11.12
CA LEU A 659 -23.81 28.90 12.02
C LEU A 659 -24.78 29.84 11.30
N ILE A 660 -25.95 30.07 11.90
CA ILE A 660 -26.98 31.01 11.47
C ILE A 660 -27.04 32.12 12.51
N GLU A 661 -26.88 33.36 12.07
CA GLU A 661 -27.00 34.53 12.93
C GLU A 661 -28.13 35.45 12.49
N ARG A 662 -28.72 36.18 13.44
CA ARG A 662 -29.82 37.11 13.22
C ARG A 662 -29.43 38.53 13.65
N GLY A 663 -29.63 39.48 12.76
CA GLY A 663 -29.39 40.90 13.00
C GLY A 663 -30.53 41.55 13.79
N ALA A 664 -30.28 42.77 14.29
CA ALA A 664 -31.26 43.55 15.03
C ALA A 664 -32.52 43.93 14.21
N ASP A 665 -32.40 43.95 12.88
CA ASP A 665 -33.47 44.20 11.90
C ASP A 665 -34.28 42.93 11.54
N GLY A 666 -33.92 41.78 12.09
CA GLY A 666 -34.56 40.48 11.81
C GLY A 666 -34.01 39.77 10.56
N ALA A 667 -33.04 40.35 9.87
CA ALA A 667 -32.34 39.69 8.76
C ALA A 667 -31.45 38.55 9.27
N HIS A 668 -31.27 37.52 8.45
CA HIS A 668 -30.39 36.40 8.77
C HIS A 668 -29.11 36.46 7.93
N ARG A 669 -28.02 35.94 8.50
CA ARG A 669 -26.78 35.66 7.78
C ARG A 669 -26.31 34.24 8.01
N ILE A 670 -25.77 33.64 6.97
CA ILE A 670 -25.28 32.27 6.97
C ILE A 670 -23.77 32.27 7.04
N ILE A 671 -23.20 31.60 8.03
CA ILE A 671 -21.76 31.55 8.26
C ILE A 671 -21.23 30.15 7.98
N ASP A 672 -20.18 30.11 7.17
CA ASP A 672 -19.35 28.94 6.90
C ASP A 672 -17.99 29.17 7.56
N LEU A 673 -17.65 28.31 8.51
CA LEU A 673 -16.50 28.45 9.40
C LEU A 673 -15.27 27.84 8.74
N LYS A 674 -14.22 28.63 8.63
CA LYS A 674 -12.94 28.21 8.09
C LYS A 674 -11.87 28.28 9.17
N THR A 675 -11.16 27.19 9.39
CA THR A 675 -10.03 27.12 10.34
C THR A 675 -8.69 27.56 9.74
N GLY A 676 -8.63 27.75 8.42
CA GLY A 676 -7.45 28.17 7.67
C GLY A 676 -7.25 29.70 7.62
N LYS A 677 -6.33 30.14 6.76
CA LYS A 677 -6.08 31.56 6.47
C LYS A 677 -7.04 32.10 5.41
N LYS A 678 -7.39 33.38 5.50
CA LYS A 678 -8.12 34.08 4.45
C LYS A 678 -7.28 34.13 3.15
N PRO A 679 -7.83 33.72 2.00
CA PRO A 679 -7.14 33.86 0.72
C PRO A 679 -7.01 35.34 0.35
N GLN A 680 -6.00 35.68 -0.45
CA GLN A 680 -5.78 37.06 -0.92
C GLN A 680 -7.00 37.60 -1.69
N ASN A 681 -7.62 36.76 -2.51
CA ASN A 681 -8.82 37.07 -3.28
C ASN A 681 -9.97 36.17 -2.79
N PRO A 682 -10.80 36.63 -1.85
CA PRO A 682 -11.99 35.89 -1.46
C PRO A 682 -13.03 35.88 -2.60
N PRO A 683 -13.92 34.87 -2.66
CA PRO A 683 -14.97 34.82 -3.66
C PRO A 683 -15.96 35.97 -3.48
N THR A 684 -16.41 36.54 -4.59
CA THR A 684 -17.45 37.58 -4.58
C THR A 684 -18.83 36.91 -4.59
N PHE A 685 -19.02 35.87 -5.40
CA PHE A 685 -20.22 35.02 -5.39
C PHE A 685 -19.86 33.53 -5.24
N VAL A 686 -19.60 32.83 -6.35
CA VAL A 686 -19.35 31.39 -6.43
C VAL A 686 -17.85 31.04 -6.56
N GLY A 687 -16.98 32.03 -6.79
CA GLY A 687 -15.52 31.87 -6.82
C GLY A 687 -15.04 30.85 -7.84
N GLY A 688 -15.51 30.96 -9.08
CA GLY A 688 -15.21 29.98 -10.14
C GLY A 688 -15.83 28.60 -9.88
N GLY A 689 -16.94 28.56 -9.14
CA GLY A 689 -17.61 27.34 -8.69
C GLY A 689 -16.89 26.58 -7.57
N ALA A 690 -15.80 27.13 -7.02
CA ALA A 690 -15.07 26.53 -5.91
C ALA A 690 -15.67 26.85 -4.53
N SER A 691 -16.60 27.82 -4.46
CA SER A 691 -17.28 28.25 -3.23
C SER A 691 -18.77 28.44 -3.48
N LEU A 692 -19.52 27.33 -3.49
CA LEU A 692 -20.97 27.31 -3.66
C LEU A 692 -21.72 27.32 -2.33
N GLN A 693 -21.07 26.88 -1.24
CA GLN A 693 -21.69 26.79 0.09
C GLN A 693 -22.40 28.09 0.52
N PRO A 694 -21.79 29.29 0.49
CA PRO A 694 -22.43 30.50 1.03
C PRO A 694 -23.73 30.86 0.30
N VAL A 695 -23.76 30.74 -1.03
CA VAL A 695 -24.92 31.09 -1.85
C VAL A 695 -26.00 30.00 -1.74
N LEU A 696 -25.64 28.73 -1.94
CA LEU A 696 -26.61 27.63 -1.92
C LEU A 696 -27.24 27.43 -0.55
N TYR A 697 -26.47 27.57 0.53
CA TYR A 697 -27.00 27.45 1.89
C TYR A 697 -27.90 28.63 2.27
N SER A 698 -27.58 29.84 1.81
CA SER A 698 -28.46 30.99 1.99
C SER A 698 -29.82 30.77 1.33
N ILE A 699 -29.83 30.37 0.05
CA ILE A 699 -31.08 30.07 -0.67
C ILE A 699 -31.83 28.89 -0.02
N ALA A 700 -31.11 27.88 0.46
CA ALA A 700 -31.71 26.75 1.15
C ALA A 700 -32.40 27.15 2.45
N VAL A 701 -31.74 27.93 3.30
CA VAL A 701 -32.31 28.39 4.57
C VAL A 701 -33.51 29.31 4.35
N GLU A 702 -33.48 30.19 3.35
CA GLU A 702 -34.66 31.01 3.01
C GLU A 702 -35.86 30.16 2.60
N ALA A 703 -35.65 29.15 1.74
CA ALA A 703 -36.71 28.28 1.27
C ALA A 703 -37.27 27.39 2.40
N ASP A 704 -36.40 26.90 3.28
CA ASP A 704 -36.75 25.96 4.35
C ASP A 704 -37.38 26.66 5.57
N ARG A 705 -36.86 27.82 5.98
CA ARG A 705 -37.32 28.58 7.16
C ARG A 705 -38.28 29.73 6.84
N GLN A 706 -38.47 30.08 5.57
CA GLN A 706 -39.28 31.23 5.15
C GLN A 706 -38.79 32.56 5.76
N VAL A 707 -37.46 32.71 5.88
CA VAL A 707 -36.81 33.92 6.39
C VAL A 707 -36.04 34.63 5.27
N LYS A 708 -35.70 35.91 5.48
CA LYS A 708 -34.82 36.66 4.57
C LYS A 708 -33.36 36.47 4.99
N VAL A 709 -32.50 36.04 4.07
CA VAL A 709 -31.05 35.96 4.26
C VAL A 709 -30.36 37.04 3.43
N GLU A 710 -29.62 37.93 4.06
CA GLU A 710 -28.99 39.07 3.38
C GLU A 710 -27.56 38.78 2.90
N ALA A 711 -26.83 37.94 3.63
CA ALA A 711 -25.44 37.62 3.31
C ALA A 711 -25.08 36.18 3.70
N GLY A 712 -24.28 35.55 2.84
CA GLY A 712 -23.41 34.44 3.22
C GLY A 712 -22.05 34.99 3.68
N ARG A 713 -21.39 34.32 4.62
CA ARG A 713 -20.11 34.77 5.18
C ARG A 713 -19.15 33.60 5.35
N LEU A 714 -17.95 33.75 4.79
CA LEU A 714 -16.81 32.89 5.08
C LEU A 714 -16.06 33.48 6.27
N PHE A 715 -16.07 32.79 7.42
CA PHE A 715 -15.46 33.30 8.64
C PHE A 715 -14.19 32.52 9.01
N TYR A 716 -13.03 33.17 8.93
CA TYR A 716 -11.72 32.62 9.27
C TYR A 716 -11.48 32.74 10.78
N CYS A 717 -12.13 31.85 11.52
CA CYS A 717 -12.43 31.97 12.95
C CYS A 717 -11.30 31.54 13.92
N THR A 718 -10.08 31.37 13.43
CA THR A 718 -8.91 30.98 14.24
C THR A 718 -7.92 32.13 14.38
N HIS A 719 -6.98 32.02 15.32
CA HIS A 719 -5.88 32.96 15.46
C HIS A 719 -5.05 33.06 14.16
N ARG A 720 -4.84 31.93 13.47
CA ARG A 720 -4.17 31.90 12.16
C ARG A 720 -4.97 32.63 11.08
N GLY A 721 -6.30 32.58 11.15
CA GLY A 721 -7.23 33.28 10.27
C GLY A 721 -7.43 34.75 10.63
N GLY A 722 -6.89 35.22 11.76
CA GLY A 722 -7.00 36.61 12.21
C GLY A 722 -8.40 37.03 12.65
N TYR A 723 -9.35 36.10 12.76
CA TYR A 723 -10.78 36.39 12.96
C TYR A 723 -11.35 37.32 11.88
N GLU A 724 -10.82 37.19 10.66
CA GLU A 724 -11.29 37.93 9.49
C GLU A 724 -12.46 37.21 8.79
N HIS A 725 -13.24 37.95 8.03
CA HIS A 725 -14.34 37.39 7.24
C HIS A 725 -14.32 37.90 5.80
N ALA A 726 -15.00 37.17 4.92
CA ALA A 726 -15.39 37.61 3.59
C ALA A 726 -16.91 37.46 3.45
N GLU A 727 -17.57 38.54 3.04
CA GLU A 727 -19.02 38.54 2.83
C GLU A 727 -19.35 38.28 1.36
N VAL A 728 -20.39 37.49 1.16
CA VAL A 728 -20.99 37.15 -0.13
C VAL A 728 -22.42 37.67 -0.09
N GLU A 729 -22.68 38.74 -0.83
CA GLU A 729 -24.00 39.37 -0.88
C GLU A 729 -25.00 38.48 -1.63
N ILE A 730 -26.17 38.21 -1.03
CA ILE A 730 -27.18 37.31 -1.61
C ILE A 730 -28.22 38.13 -2.38
N ASN A 731 -27.84 38.57 -3.58
CA ASN A 731 -28.70 39.32 -4.49
C ASN A 731 -29.16 38.51 -5.71
N GLY A 732 -29.96 39.12 -6.59
CA GLY A 732 -30.49 38.45 -7.78
C GLY A 732 -29.41 37.94 -8.74
N ALA A 733 -28.27 38.63 -8.84
CA ALA A 733 -27.16 38.21 -9.68
C ALA A 733 -26.46 36.96 -9.11
N ALA A 734 -26.20 36.93 -7.80
CA ALA A 734 -25.62 35.76 -7.13
C ALA A 734 -26.49 34.50 -7.33
N ARG A 735 -27.83 34.65 -7.26
CA ARG A 735 -28.79 33.57 -7.47
C ARG A 735 -28.80 33.06 -8.91
N ALA A 736 -28.79 33.98 -9.89
CA ALA A 736 -28.75 33.62 -11.31
C ALA A 736 -27.46 32.86 -11.66
N ILE A 737 -26.30 33.36 -11.19
CA ILE A 737 -25.01 32.71 -11.42
C ILE A 737 -24.99 31.31 -10.79
N ALA A 738 -25.53 31.15 -9.58
CA ALA A 738 -25.62 29.84 -8.95
C ALA A 738 -26.52 28.88 -9.77
N GLU A 739 -27.67 29.33 -10.27
CA GLU A 739 -28.55 28.52 -11.13
C GLU A 739 -27.87 28.09 -12.43
N ASP A 740 -27.12 28.99 -13.07
CA ASP A 740 -26.37 28.70 -14.29
C ASP A 740 -25.25 27.67 -14.02
N VAL A 741 -24.52 27.80 -12.91
CA VAL A 741 -23.49 26.82 -12.50
C VAL A 741 -24.09 25.43 -12.29
N ILE A 742 -25.25 25.34 -11.61
CA ILE A 742 -25.96 24.08 -11.41
C ILE A 742 -26.40 23.48 -12.75
N THR A 743 -26.86 24.31 -13.68
CA THR A 743 -27.26 23.89 -15.04
C THR A 743 -26.07 23.28 -15.78
N VAL A 744 -24.90 23.92 -15.75
CA VAL A 744 -23.66 23.40 -16.38
C VAL A 744 -23.24 22.04 -15.80
N ILE A 745 -23.36 21.85 -14.48
CA ILE A 745 -23.02 20.58 -13.83
C ILE A 745 -24.02 19.49 -14.23
N ASP A 746 -25.32 19.80 -14.23
CA ASP A 746 -26.38 18.84 -14.59
C ASP A 746 -26.23 18.41 -16.06
N GLU A 747 -26.02 19.34 -16.99
CA GLU A 747 -25.79 19.07 -18.41
C GLU A 747 -24.59 18.14 -18.64
N ALA A 748 -23.47 18.36 -17.93
CA ALA A 748 -22.32 17.47 -18.03
C ALA A 748 -22.63 16.02 -17.59
N ILE A 749 -23.54 15.84 -16.64
CA ILE A 749 -24.07 14.52 -16.24
C ILE A 749 -24.99 13.95 -17.32
N GLU A 750 -25.82 14.76 -17.99
CA GLU A 750 -26.65 14.31 -19.13
C GLU A 750 -25.81 13.75 -20.25
N ASP A 751 -24.78 14.51 -20.62
CA ASP A 751 -23.99 14.28 -21.80
C ASP A 751 -23.00 13.13 -21.60
N GLY A 752 -22.83 12.66 -20.35
CA GLY A 752 -21.82 11.67 -19.99
C GLY A 752 -20.41 12.20 -20.22
N PHE A 753 -20.19 13.50 -19.97
CA PHE A 753 -18.93 14.20 -20.21
C PHE A 753 -18.36 14.75 -18.90
N LEU A 754 -17.76 13.86 -18.10
CA LEU A 754 -17.06 14.16 -16.85
C LEU A 754 -15.56 13.75 -16.98
N PRO A 755 -14.78 14.46 -17.82
CA PRO A 755 -13.38 14.14 -18.06
C PRO A 755 -12.47 14.52 -16.89
N ALA A 756 -11.28 13.92 -16.85
CA ALA A 756 -10.19 14.27 -15.95
C ALA A 756 -9.55 15.60 -16.38
N ALA A 757 -10.28 16.70 -16.19
CA ALA A 757 -9.87 18.06 -16.52
C ALA A 757 -9.61 18.89 -15.24
N PRO A 758 -8.47 18.67 -14.54
CA PRO A 758 -8.12 19.41 -13.34
C PRO A 758 -7.93 20.91 -13.60
N ALA A 759 -8.25 21.72 -12.58
CA ALA A 759 -7.77 23.10 -12.48
C ALA A 759 -6.25 23.11 -12.16
N HIS A 760 -5.62 24.28 -12.26
CA HIS A 760 -4.20 24.45 -11.92
C HIS A 760 -3.92 23.95 -10.49
N GLU A 761 -2.87 23.12 -10.31
CA GLU A 761 -2.46 22.53 -9.03
C GLU A 761 -3.51 21.63 -8.33
N ALA A 762 -4.66 21.39 -8.96
CA ALA A 762 -5.72 20.60 -8.35
C ALA A 762 -5.30 19.12 -8.16
N CYS A 763 -4.34 18.64 -8.96
CA CYS A 763 -3.83 17.28 -8.83
C CYS A 763 -2.87 17.06 -7.65
N GLU A 764 -2.30 18.12 -7.07
CA GLU A 764 -1.30 17.99 -5.99
C GLU A 764 -1.90 17.39 -4.72
N ARG A 765 -3.13 17.81 -4.38
CA ARG A 765 -3.89 17.37 -3.20
C ARG A 765 -5.10 16.51 -3.58
N CYS A 766 -4.99 15.77 -4.68
CA CYS A 766 -6.08 14.94 -5.19
C CYS A 766 -5.93 13.49 -4.71
N ASP A 767 -6.93 13.01 -3.99
CA ASP A 767 -7.04 11.62 -3.50
C ASP A 767 -6.98 10.58 -4.63
N TYR A 768 -7.35 10.97 -5.85
CA TYR A 768 -7.42 10.09 -7.03
C TYR A 768 -6.17 10.14 -7.91
N ARG A 769 -5.08 10.75 -7.45
CA ARG A 769 -3.83 10.86 -8.21
C ARG A 769 -3.27 9.49 -8.61
N LEU A 770 -3.45 8.47 -7.78
CA LEU A 770 -3.04 7.08 -8.09
C LEU A 770 -3.81 6.50 -9.28
N LEU A 771 -5.09 6.87 -9.46
CA LEU A 771 -5.92 6.40 -10.58
C LEU A 771 -5.58 7.11 -11.89
N CYS A 772 -5.44 8.44 -11.83
CA CYS A 772 -5.13 9.21 -13.03
C CYS A 772 -3.66 9.05 -13.43
N GLY A 773 -2.74 8.93 -12.47
CA GLY A 773 -1.30 9.02 -12.64
C GLY A 773 -0.80 10.47 -12.52
N PRO A 774 0.53 10.67 -12.45
CA PRO A 774 1.13 11.96 -12.06
C PRO A 774 1.10 13.05 -13.15
N TYR A 775 0.68 12.73 -14.38
CA TYR A 775 0.82 13.61 -15.56
C TYR A 775 -0.52 14.10 -16.13
N GLU A 776 -1.61 14.06 -15.37
CA GLU A 776 -2.93 14.42 -15.90
C GLU A 776 -3.01 15.87 -16.39
N GLU A 777 -2.49 16.82 -15.62
CA GLU A 777 -2.43 18.24 -16.02
C GLU A 777 -1.64 18.46 -17.31
N GLN A 778 -0.64 17.62 -17.59
CA GLN A 778 0.14 17.70 -18.83
C GLN A 778 -0.65 17.12 -20.01
N ARG A 779 -1.32 15.98 -19.82
CA ARG A 779 -2.11 15.32 -20.88
C ARG A 779 -3.27 16.18 -21.37
N VAL A 780 -3.94 16.86 -20.45
CA VAL A 780 -5.10 17.72 -20.77
C VAL A 780 -4.71 18.87 -21.70
N ARG A 781 -3.45 19.30 -21.72
CA ARG A 781 -2.97 20.35 -22.63
C ARG A 781 -3.02 19.95 -24.11
N VAL A 782 -2.93 18.65 -24.41
CA VAL A 782 -2.99 18.11 -25.77
C VAL A 782 -4.44 17.92 -26.23
N LYS A 783 -5.41 17.91 -25.30
CA LYS A 783 -6.83 17.69 -25.58
C LYS A 783 -7.52 18.95 -26.10
N SER A 784 -8.56 18.74 -26.90
CA SER A 784 -9.41 19.82 -27.40
C SER A 784 -10.08 20.58 -26.25
N ARG A 785 -9.98 21.91 -26.30
CA ARG A 785 -10.59 22.81 -25.31
C ARG A 785 -12.05 23.12 -25.59
N GLU A 786 -12.55 22.78 -26.77
CA GLU A 786 -13.91 23.14 -27.19
C GLU A 786 -14.99 22.49 -26.31
N PRO A 787 -14.94 21.18 -26.00
CA PRO A 787 -15.90 20.56 -25.07
C PRO A 787 -15.79 21.09 -23.62
N LEU A 788 -14.70 21.78 -23.27
CA LEU A 788 -14.48 22.36 -21.95
C LEU A 788 -14.99 23.80 -21.82
N LYS A 789 -15.63 24.37 -22.85
CA LYS A 789 -16.17 25.75 -22.81
C LYS A 789 -17.09 25.98 -21.59
N PRO A 790 -18.06 25.10 -21.26
CA PRO A 790 -18.91 25.31 -20.08
C PRO A 790 -18.13 25.28 -18.76
N LEU A 791 -17.18 24.35 -18.62
CA LEU A 791 -16.32 24.27 -17.44
C LEU A 791 -15.43 25.51 -17.27
N ARG A 792 -14.91 26.05 -18.38
CA ARG A 792 -14.11 27.28 -18.35
C ARG A 792 -14.94 28.49 -17.97
N TRP A 793 -16.13 28.64 -18.56
CA TRP A 793 -17.07 29.68 -18.19
C TRP A 793 -17.38 29.62 -16.69
N LEU A 794 -17.65 28.42 -16.14
CA LEU A 794 -17.92 28.22 -14.72
C LEU A 794 -16.74 28.66 -13.85
N ARG A 795 -15.50 28.33 -14.23
CA ARG A 795 -14.28 28.72 -13.52
C ARG A 795 -13.95 30.21 -13.59
N GLU A 796 -14.53 30.93 -14.55
CA GLU A 796 -14.36 32.37 -14.74
C GLU A 796 -15.45 33.19 -14.00
N GLN A 797 -16.43 32.53 -13.35
CA GLN A 797 -17.47 33.22 -12.59
C GLN A 797 -16.96 33.82 -11.27
N PRO A 798 -17.49 34.98 -10.84
CA PRO A 798 -17.06 35.71 -9.64
C PRO A 798 -17.35 34.99 -8.33
#